data_AF-A0AAP9D9B5-F1
#
_entry.id   AF-A0AAP9D9B5-F1
#
_cell.length_a   1.000
_cell.length_b   1.000
_cell.length_c   1.000
_cell.angle_alpha   90.00
_cell.angle_beta   90.00
_cell.angle_gamma   90.00
#
_symmetry.space_group_name_H-M   'P 1'
#
loop_
_entity.id
_entity.type
_entity.pdbx_description
1 polymer ?
#
loop_
_entity_poly.entity_id
_entity_poly.type
_entity_poly.pdbx_seq_one_letter_code
_entity_poly.pdbx_strand_id
1 'polypeptide(L)'
;MLKKILDSISYQTDKFIRDNIHVNQSYMALKWNGFEKILVYGSKYYVKAMFMLISFFAAIFIVMVSAKGYIKPFVAEWFPKWNTLLDAQINLLGGQLTIIGIVYPMVVGLVSVIFQRKSARKIVHAAYQTYSGFMLAGLSGLFLSGFMLCGLLLRTFVGNYNYAIICGISIIWMMLNIALSVWFFVQSLSVLDDEKRERMVLRYLTTDILSAHVKSQLNNIFLNKPVESQIIKNDKYNNIIIEDYSFENEFSIIRKKASVQDVIKDIYVRPLKIILWLINMYGRLKKKQITIALFSKLDSRDEFETLPLFKVKNIESDHVLVNVLTRCFRTGIATKHHIATDRIIKGLLGDAIDALASADINAFDEAIEGFCRDITTFTDGFNFKQGQQTDNLLLLANDIFWDRSFTDKLYTELYQLFRQAVIRIDISERFYAECMNVPRMLCSKREKISFKEIQLALKYTFYSWDILVRWGHANTGRLDLTQRQSYEALLRDFVEIWEGWTDGLEYISKKNGGQQLYQDTLKEHLFTLPDIVACAVLSGESGSVDWAVDLMNRWLHTARGSADSHNNALFSWQEFIVTQATLDGEIVFSQENTPLRKPVKPSQLLDSFYKNTLTDLRLLTAAFIISKPDAFQNTHCQFAVSTLLDGSLVENTGGFERLSEGMTRSSDIIDVFIRLLIWNKADRGEALNSPGNIIRKLSSTHGKSLVSGRSYMGRRLGGIEDLIPQIAELCILRCGDANSVSPKMNAIVASNLLSFQFLEQTVRNLSSLHNAINKLTCAAFVADDVFTEKRQRVSDLIQEYLDLFTNHIEQEIIKSPVSSTILDNFGSIISDFFTQKLSKSILFSLFDNITSVPVENSNIKRSVVFYIEKQDVTNKFSRKIHRFEENRASTLINEHVLDLLRLLSRQPAQRYINVTSFAELLNVVYDYDDLQEDDYLIVGDERLWNQYNDYRSNTLDSVEGKEDKLFYDEERNLKIRGKAKSCSLYIRPHFDAIDALLVNKNYFEEYKIKSERDSMFNFNAEEVDGKPLEIALHSQYEGEAVFSGQIKVRFILRNDSVSLQSLLGEDAS
;
A
#
# COMPACT_ATOMS: atom_id res chain seq x y z
N MET A 1 -1.89 38.51 -8.65
CA MET A 1 -3.22 38.84 -8.08
C MET A 1 -4.31 37.85 -8.53
N LEU A 2 -4.53 37.66 -9.84
CA LEU A 2 -5.55 36.73 -10.37
C LEU A 2 -5.47 35.29 -9.80
N LYS A 3 -4.26 34.72 -9.74
CA LYS A 3 -4.00 33.37 -9.18
C LYS A 3 -4.47 33.21 -7.72
N LYS A 4 -4.33 34.27 -6.91
CA LYS A 4 -4.76 34.31 -5.51
C LYS A 4 -6.29 34.39 -5.40
N ILE A 5 -6.93 35.16 -6.28
CA ILE A 5 -8.39 35.32 -6.31
C ILE A 5 -9.08 33.99 -6.67
N LEU A 6 -8.53 33.28 -7.66
CA LEU A 6 -9.03 32.00 -8.16
C LEU A 6 -8.61 30.79 -7.32
N ASP A 7 -7.80 31.00 -6.27
CA ASP A 7 -7.19 29.96 -5.46
C ASP A 7 -6.54 28.85 -6.31
N SER A 8 -5.76 29.24 -7.32
CA SER A 8 -5.13 28.29 -8.23
C SER A 8 -4.15 27.36 -7.51
N ILE A 9 -3.93 26.14 -8.00
CA ILE A 9 -2.92 25.22 -7.46
C ILE A 9 -1.51 25.85 -7.43
N SER A 10 -1.14 26.64 -8.45
CA SER A 10 0.09 27.44 -8.42
C SER A 10 0.18 28.36 -7.19
N TYR A 11 -0.94 28.98 -6.80
CA TYR A 11 -1.00 29.86 -5.63
C TYR A 11 -0.96 29.05 -4.34
N GLN A 12 -1.65 27.91 -4.26
CA GLN A 12 -1.60 27.03 -3.10
C GLN A 12 -0.19 26.48 -2.88
N THR A 13 0.53 26.13 -3.95
CA THR A 13 1.96 25.76 -3.92
C THR A 13 2.81 26.89 -3.34
N ASP A 14 2.66 28.11 -3.87
CA ASP A 14 3.38 29.30 -3.40
C ASP A 14 3.04 29.67 -1.96
N LYS A 15 1.81 29.42 -1.54
CA LYS A 15 1.34 29.62 -0.17
C LYS A 15 1.98 28.57 0.74
N PHE A 16 1.94 27.29 0.37
CA PHE A 16 2.53 26.20 1.15
C PHE A 16 4.03 26.42 1.40
N ILE A 17 4.80 26.78 0.37
CA ILE A 17 6.23 27.09 0.50
C ILE A 17 6.46 28.26 1.46
N ARG A 18 5.64 29.30 1.37
CA ARG A 18 5.76 30.48 2.24
C ARG A 18 5.43 30.16 3.69
N ASP A 19 4.38 29.39 3.91
CA ASP A 19 3.89 29.11 5.25
C ASP A 19 4.79 28.08 5.97
N ASN A 20 5.49 27.20 5.22
CA ASN A 20 6.31 26.12 5.78
C ASN A 20 7.84 26.34 5.67
N ILE A 21 8.35 26.82 4.53
CA ILE A 21 9.79 26.97 4.30
C ILE A 21 10.29 28.35 4.70
N HIS A 22 9.53 29.41 4.40
CA HIS A 22 9.98 30.77 4.74
C HIS A 22 9.96 31.08 6.25
N VAL A 23 9.49 30.15 7.08
CA VAL A 23 9.59 30.23 8.54
C VAL A 23 10.87 29.56 9.05
N ASN A 24 11.54 28.75 8.23
CA ASN A 24 12.75 28.02 8.58
C ASN A 24 13.97 28.97 8.62
N GLN A 25 14.67 29.01 9.75
CA GLN A 25 15.83 29.87 9.97
C GLN A 25 17.00 29.51 9.05
N SER A 26 17.25 28.22 8.82
CA SER A 26 18.32 27.72 7.94
C SER A 26 18.08 28.16 6.49
N TYR A 27 16.83 28.13 6.03
CA TYR A 27 16.47 28.69 4.73
C TYR A 27 16.65 30.20 4.68
N MET A 28 16.26 30.93 5.73
CA MET A 28 16.40 32.39 5.78
C MET A 28 17.85 32.85 5.76
N ALA A 29 18.78 32.10 6.36
CA ALA A 29 20.21 32.39 6.31
C ALA A 29 20.80 32.32 4.88
N LEU A 30 20.22 31.46 4.04
CA LEU A 30 20.65 31.23 2.65
C LEU A 30 19.86 32.03 1.62
N LYS A 31 18.80 32.70 2.03
CA LYS A 31 17.96 33.49 1.13
C LYS A 31 18.66 34.80 0.74
N TRP A 32 18.48 35.21 -0.52
CA TRP A 32 18.91 36.53 -0.99
C TRP A 32 18.22 37.65 -0.20
N ASN A 33 18.99 38.65 0.21
CA ASN A 33 18.49 39.87 0.82
C ASN A 33 17.63 40.68 -0.17
N GLY A 34 16.84 41.64 0.33
CA GLY A 34 15.91 42.41 -0.51
C GLY A 34 16.58 43.09 -1.73
N PHE A 35 17.75 43.70 -1.51
CA PHE A 35 18.54 44.33 -2.57
C PHE A 35 19.12 43.29 -3.55
N GLU A 36 19.73 42.23 -3.02
CA GLU A 36 20.30 41.13 -3.81
C GLU A 36 19.24 40.45 -4.70
N LYS A 37 18.01 40.32 -4.19
CA LYS A 37 16.89 39.74 -4.94
C LYS A 37 16.53 40.56 -6.18
N ILE A 38 16.61 41.89 -6.11
CA ILE A 38 16.38 42.78 -7.25
C ILE A 38 17.49 42.58 -8.29
N LEU A 39 18.74 42.52 -7.85
CA LEU A 39 19.90 42.26 -8.70
C LEU A 39 19.83 40.90 -9.39
N VAL A 40 19.57 39.82 -8.63
CA VAL A 40 19.43 38.47 -9.16
C VAL A 40 18.26 38.37 -10.15
N TYR A 41 17.12 39.00 -9.83
CA TYR A 41 15.99 39.08 -10.76
C TYR A 41 16.37 39.82 -12.05
N GLY A 42 17.06 40.96 -11.90
CA GLY A 42 17.56 41.75 -13.01
C GLY A 42 18.60 41.01 -13.85
N SER A 43 19.44 40.19 -13.24
CA SER A 43 20.42 39.35 -13.95
C SER A 43 19.76 38.18 -14.68
N LYS A 44 18.78 37.52 -14.05
CA LYS A 44 18.07 36.35 -14.64
C LYS A 44 17.14 36.74 -15.78
N TYR A 45 16.50 37.91 -15.69
CA TYR A 45 15.57 38.42 -16.69
C TYR A 45 16.02 39.78 -17.22
N TYR A 46 17.30 39.89 -17.59
CA TYR A 46 17.93 41.15 -18.00
C TYR A 46 17.17 41.90 -19.10
N VAL A 47 16.60 41.20 -20.09
CA VAL A 47 15.79 41.84 -21.14
C VAL A 47 14.54 42.51 -20.56
N LYS A 48 13.82 41.82 -19.66
CA LYS A 48 12.63 42.39 -19.02
C LYS A 48 12.99 43.52 -18.07
N ALA A 49 14.10 43.38 -17.35
CA ALA A 49 14.63 44.43 -16.49
C ALA A 49 14.95 45.70 -17.30
N MET A 50 15.57 45.55 -18.49
CA MET A 50 15.81 46.66 -19.40
C MET A 50 14.51 47.32 -19.85
N PHE A 51 13.50 46.54 -20.26
CA PHE A 51 12.20 47.12 -20.63
C PHE A 51 11.56 47.90 -19.48
N MET A 52 11.57 47.35 -18.26
CA MET A 52 11.04 48.06 -17.09
C MET A 52 11.81 49.35 -16.80
N LEU A 53 13.13 49.32 -16.93
CA LEU A 53 13.99 50.46 -16.68
C LEU A 53 13.80 51.56 -17.75
N ILE A 54 13.68 51.18 -19.02
CA ILE A 54 13.31 52.08 -20.11
C ILE A 54 11.92 52.67 -19.87
N SER A 55 10.92 51.86 -19.51
CA SER A 55 9.57 52.34 -19.19
C SER A 55 9.57 53.31 -18.01
N PHE A 56 10.39 53.06 -16.99
CA PHE A 56 10.53 53.94 -15.82
C PHE A 56 11.11 55.30 -16.22
N PHE A 57 12.22 55.33 -16.97
CA PHE A 57 12.81 56.59 -17.43
C PHE A 57 11.96 57.29 -18.49
N ALA A 58 11.22 56.56 -19.31
CA ALA A 58 10.23 57.13 -20.23
C ALA A 58 9.07 57.79 -19.47
N ALA A 59 8.57 57.17 -18.39
CA ALA A 59 7.56 57.77 -17.54
C ALA A 59 8.07 59.05 -16.87
N ILE A 60 9.31 59.05 -16.34
CA ILE A 60 9.97 60.26 -15.81
C ILE A 60 10.03 61.34 -16.88
N PHE A 61 10.48 60.99 -18.10
CA PHE A 61 10.55 61.93 -19.21
C PHE A 61 9.18 62.54 -19.52
N ILE A 62 8.12 61.73 -19.64
CA ILE A 62 6.75 62.18 -19.90
C ILE A 62 6.25 63.11 -18.79
N VAL A 63 6.47 62.77 -17.53
CA VAL A 63 6.09 63.61 -16.38
C VAL A 63 6.83 64.95 -16.43
N MET A 64 8.14 64.93 -16.67
CA MET A 64 8.98 66.15 -16.71
C MET A 64 8.61 67.07 -17.88
N VAL A 65 8.25 66.50 -19.04
CA VAL A 65 7.76 67.26 -20.20
C VAL A 65 6.35 67.82 -19.93
N SER A 66 5.46 67.05 -19.32
CA SER A 66 4.08 67.48 -19.05
C SER A 66 4.01 68.54 -17.95
N ALA A 67 4.92 68.48 -16.97
CA ALA A 67 5.03 69.44 -15.87
C ALA A 67 5.96 70.62 -16.19
N LYS A 68 6.31 70.84 -17.48
CA LYS A 68 7.22 71.89 -17.95
C LYS A 68 6.92 73.28 -17.37
N GLY A 69 5.65 73.65 -17.24
CA GLY A 69 5.22 74.95 -16.69
C GLY A 69 5.61 75.17 -15.23
N TYR A 70 5.63 74.11 -14.42
CA TYR A 70 5.93 74.17 -12.98
C TYR A 70 7.42 73.89 -12.69
N ILE A 71 8.04 73.01 -13.47
CA ILE A 71 9.42 72.53 -13.22
C ILE A 71 10.47 73.51 -13.77
N LYS A 72 10.21 74.12 -14.93
CA LYS A 72 11.16 75.05 -15.57
C LYS A 72 11.61 76.22 -14.67
N PRO A 73 10.72 76.93 -13.94
CA PRO A 73 11.16 77.98 -13.02
C PRO A 73 11.96 77.43 -11.84
N PHE A 74 11.57 76.28 -11.29
CA PHE A 74 12.24 75.63 -10.17
C PHE A 74 13.67 75.17 -10.51
N VAL A 75 13.86 74.60 -11.71
CA VAL A 75 15.19 74.17 -12.20
C VAL A 75 16.09 75.38 -12.51
N ALA A 76 15.52 76.49 -12.97
CA ALA A 76 16.28 77.72 -13.21
C ALA A 76 16.79 78.37 -11.90
N GLU A 77 16.04 78.22 -10.81
CA GLU A 77 16.40 78.73 -9.47
C GLU A 77 17.48 77.88 -8.78
N TRP A 78 17.32 76.54 -8.79
CA TRP A 78 18.23 75.62 -8.10
C TRP A 78 19.42 75.13 -8.93
N PHE A 79 19.36 75.23 -10.27
CA PHE A 79 20.41 74.73 -11.18
C PHE A 79 20.69 75.68 -12.37
N PRO A 80 21.20 76.89 -12.12
CA PRO A 80 21.33 77.95 -13.12
C PRO A 80 22.34 77.65 -14.24
N LYS A 81 23.28 76.71 -14.04
CA LYS A 81 24.29 76.28 -15.04
C LYS A 81 23.96 74.95 -15.73
N TRP A 82 22.68 74.63 -15.95
CA TRP A 82 22.28 73.36 -16.60
C TRP A 82 22.91 73.11 -17.99
N ASN A 83 23.35 74.16 -18.69
CA ASN A 83 24.04 74.03 -20.00
C ASN A 83 25.36 73.24 -19.93
N THR A 84 26.04 73.18 -18.78
CA THR A 84 27.29 72.38 -18.64
C THR A 84 27.02 70.88 -18.64
N LEU A 85 25.78 70.45 -18.39
CA LEU A 85 25.36 69.04 -18.50
C LEU A 85 25.45 68.55 -19.95
N LEU A 86 25.35 69.46 -20.92
CA LEU A 86 25.39 69.14 -22.35
C LEU A 86 26.81 68.77 -22.78
N ASP A 87 27.83 69.42 -22.20
CA ASP A 87 29.24 69.16 -22.48
C ASP A 87 29.72 67.87 -21.80
N ALA A 88 29.14 67.53 -20.65
CA ALA A 88 29.45 66.30 -19.93
C ALA A 88 29.01 65.03 -20.68
N GLN A 89 27.99 65.09 -21.54
CA GLN A 89 27.40 63.92 -22.22
C GLN A 89 28.40 63.11 -23.06
N ILE A 90 29.26 63.77 -23.83
CA ILE A 90 30.22 63.08 -24.71
C ILE A 90 31.27 62.34 -23.87
N ASN A 91 31.75 62.96 -22.80
CA ASN A 91 32.71 62.34 -21.88
C ASN A 91 32.08 61.16 -21.11
N LEU A 92 30.81 61.31 -20.70
CA LEU A 92 30.05 60.24 -20.04
C LEU A 92 29.82 59.04 -20.98
N LEU A 93 29.50 59.29 -22.26
CA LEU A 93 29.37 58.26 -23.28
C LEU A 93 30.69 57.52 -23.50
N GLY A 94 31.81 58.25 -23.61
CA GLY A 94 33.15 57.66 -23.76
C GLY A 94 33.54 56.79 -22.55
N GLY A 95 33.28 57.27 -21.33
CA GLY A 95 33.52 56.50 -20.10
C GLY A 95 32.71 55.21 -20.05
N GLN A 96 31.41 55.27 -20.37
CA GLN A 96 30.53 54.10 -20.36
C GLN A 96 30.92 53.05 -21.41
N LEU A 97 31.27 53.47 -22.63
CA LEU A 97 31.74 52.57 -23.69
C LEU A 97 33.06 51.90 -23.33
N THR A 98 33.96 52.60 -22.62
CA THR A 98 35.22 52.03 -22.13
C THR A 98 34.96 50.93 -21.09
N ILE A 99 34.05 51.17 -20.14
CA ILE A 99 33.67 50.18 -19.12
C ILE A 99 33.08 48.92 -19.77
N ILE A 100 32.16 49.07 -20.73
CA ILE A 100 31.51 47.93 -21.38
C ILE A 100 32.46 47.20 -22.34
N GLY A 101 33.26 47.94 -23.10
CA GLY A 101 34.08 47.40 -24.19
C GLY A 101 35.39 46.77 -23.74
N ILE A 102 35.98 47.24 -22.63
CA ILE A 102 37.30 46.80 -22.17
C ILE A 102 37.21 46.14 -20.80
N VAL A 103 36.64 46.86 -19.83
CA VAL A 103 36.73 46.49 -18.42
C VAL A 103 35.91 45.23 -18.10
N TYR A 104 34.64 45.17 -18.51
CA TYR A 104 33.80 44.00 -18.25
C TYR A 104 34.31 42.71 -18.92
N PRO A 105 34.67 42.69 -20.22
CA PRO A 105 35.25 41.50 -20.85
C PRO A 105 36.53 41.02 -20.17
N MET A 106 37.40 41.94 -19.75
CA MET A 106 38.66 41.60 -19.08
C MET A 106 38.43 40.86 -17.75
N VAL A 107 37.54 41.38 -16.89
CA VAL A 107 37.24 40.76 -15.58
C VAL A 107 36.56 39.40 -15.75
N VAL A 108 35.57 39.30 -16.63
CA VAL A 108 34.87 38.03 -16.91
C VAL A 108 35.84 36.99 -17.49
N GLY A 109 36.78 37.42 -18.35
CA GLY A 109 37.84 36.58 -18.89
C GLY A 109 38.75 36.01 -17.80
N LEU A 110 39.25 36.87 -16.91
CA LEU A 110 40.12 36.48 -15.78
C LEU A 110 39.45 35.43 -14.89
N VAL A 111 38.22 35.71 -14.42
CA VAL A 111 37.41 34.80 -13.61
C VAL A 111 37.22 33.46 -14.33
N SER A 112 36.90 33.50 -15.63
CA SER A 112 36.66 32.29 -16.42
C SER A 112 37.90 31.41 -16.60
N VAL A 113 39.11 31.98 -16.64
CA VAL A 113 40.38 31.25 -16.73
C VAL A 113 40.74 30.59 -15.40
N ILE A 114 40.59 31.32 -14.29
CA ILE A 114 40.89 30.80 -12.93
C ILE A 114 40.09 29.54 -12.62
N PHE A 115 38.83 29.48 -13.08
CA PHE A 115 37.95 28.33 -12.84
C PHE A 115 38.04 27.19 -13.87
N GLN A 116 38.98 27.22 -14.83
CA GLN A 116 39.07 26.17 -15.86
C GLN A 116 39.42 24.77 -15.33
N ARG A 117 40.07 24.65 -14.16
CA ARG A 117 40.64 23.39 -13.66
C ARG A 117 39.78 22.58 -12.67
N LYS A 118 38.58 23.04 -12.26
CA LYS A 118 37.75 22.34 -11.25
C LYS A 118 36.52 21.65 -11.86
N SER A 119 36.20 20.44 -11.42
CA SER A 119 35.00 19.67 -11.78
C SER A 119 33.68 20.45 -11.51
N ALA A 120 33.64 21.31 -10.50
CA ALA A 120 32.51 22.18 -10.16
C ALA A 120 32.34 23.44 -11.03
N ARG A 121 33.20 23.68 -12.04
CA ARG A 121 33.27 24.92 -12.85
C ARG A 121 31.92 25.42 -13.35
N LYS A 122 31.06 24.53 -13.86
CA LYS A 122 29.77 24.91 -14.46
C LYS A 122 28.81 25.52 -13.43
N ILE A 123 28.79 24.99 -12.22
CA ILE A 123 27.90 25.47 -11.15
C ILE A 123 28.41 26.79 -10.59
N VAL A 124 29.72 26.87 -10.31
CA VAL A 124 30.38 28.09 -9.82
C VAL A 124 30.19 29.23 -10.82
N HIS A 125 30.40 28.96 -12.12
CA HIS A 125 30.23 29.96 -13.16
C HIS A 125 28.76 30.41 -13.28
N ALA A 126 27.79 29.50 -13.22
CA ALA A 126 26.37 29.85 -13.25
C ALA A 126 25.93 30.69 -12.04
N ALA A 127 26.43 30.37 -10.84
CA ALA A 127 26.20 31.15 -9.62
C ALA A 127 26.79 32.57 -9.76
N TYR A 128 28.05 32.66 -10.21
CA TYR A 128 28.72 33.93 -10.47
C TYR A 128 27.97 34.78 -11.49
N GLN A 129 27.58 34.21 -12.64
CA GLN A 129 26.85 34.93 -13.68
C GLN A 129 25.53 35.52 -13.15
N THR A 130 24.84 34.75 -12.31
CA THR A 130 23.56 35.17 -11.74
C THR A 130 23.73 36.27 -10.70
N TYR A 131 24.69 36.13 -9.78
CA TYR A 131 24.85 37.03 -8.62
C TYR A 131 25.68 38.29 -8.89
N SER A 132 26.69 38.21 -9.76
CA SER A 132 27.56 39.35 -10.10
C SER A 132 26.82 40.46 -10.84
N GLY A 133 25.64 40.17 -11.40
CA GLY A 133 24.83 41.16 -12.13
C GLY A 133 25.48 41.68 -13.41
N PHE A 134 26.55 41.05 -13.89
CA PHE A 134 27.35 41.56 -15.01
C PHE A 134 26.53 41.74 -16.29
N MET A 135 25.61 40.81 -16.58
CA MET A 135 24.70 40.92 -17.73
C MET A 135 23.76 42.13 -17.60
N LEU A 136 23.23 42.37 -16.39
CA LEU A 136 22.37 43.52 -16.11
C LEU A 136 23.16 44.83 -16.23
N ALA A 137 24.35 44.89 -15.63
CA ALA A 137 25.22 46.07 -15.64
C ALA A 137 25.73 46.39 -17.06
N GLY A 138 26.13 45.37 -17.82
CA GLY A 138 26.57 45.48 -19.21
C GLY A 138 25.47 45.96 -20.14
N LEU A 139 24.30 45.33 -20.10
CA LEU A 139 23.17 45.73 -20.95
C LEU A 139 22.60 47.09 -20.55
N SER A 140 22.47 47.39 -19.26
CA SER A 140 22.06 48.72 -18.79
C SER A 140 23.03 49.80 -19.25
N GLY A 141 24.33 49.50 -19.24
CA GLY A 141 25.35 50.35 -19.83
C GLY A 141 25.15 50.56 -21.34
N LEU A 142 24.90 49.49 -22.09
CA LEU A 142 24.75 49.54 -23.54
C LEU A 142 23.48 50.31 -23.96
N PHE A 143 22.37 50.10 -23.27
CA PHE A 143 21.14 50.86 -23.46
C PHE A 143 21.31 52.33 -23.08
N LEU A 144 22.05 52.64 -22.01
CA LEU A 144 22.39 54.02 -21.65
C LEU A 144 23.24 54.69 -22.74
N SER A 145 24.26 54.01 -23.27
CA SER A 145 25.07 54.53 -24.38
C SER A 145 24.21 54.80 -25.62
N GLY A 146 23.30 53.88 -25.97
CA GLY A 146 22.34 54.08 -27.05
C GLY A 146 21.37 55.23 -26.80
N PHE A 147 20.90 55.38 -25.55
CA PHE A 147 20.01 56.47 -25.13
C PHE A 147 20.71 57.84 -25.24
N MET A 148 21.95 57.95 -24.77
CA MET A 148 22.75 59.18 -24.88
C MET A 148 23.04 59.53 -26.35
N LEU A 149 23.40 58.54 -27.18
CA LEU A 149 23.63 58.71 -28.62
C LEU A 149 22.36 59.20 -29.34
N CYS A 150 21.22 58.56 -29.07
CA CYS A 150 19.93 58.96 -29.64
C CYS A 150 19.51 60.36 -29.17
N GLY A 151 19.73 60.68 -27.89
CA GLY A 151 19.52 62.01 -27.33
C GLY A 151 20.33 63.10 -28.04
N LEU A 152 21.61 62.83 -28.32
CA LEU A 152 22.49 63.73 -29.07
C LEU A 152 21.98 63.99 -30.49
N LEU A 153 21.51 62.96 -31.19
CA LEU A 153 20.94 63.07 -32.54
C LEU A 153 19.60 63.83 -32.55
N LEU A 154 18.77 63.64 -31.52
CA LEU A 154 17.46 64.28 -31.40
C LEU A 154 17.53 65.72 -30.87
N ARG A 155 18.68 66.17 -30.36
CA ARG A 155 18.89 67.53 -29.84
C ARG A 155 18.42 68.62 -30.81
N THR A 156 18.70 68.44 -32.10
CA THR A 156 18.36 69.38 -33.18
C THR A 156 16.85 69.53 -33.40
N PHE A 157 16.06 68.53 -33.01
CA PHE A 157 14.61 68.49 -33.25
C PHE A 157 13.76 68.82 -32.01
N VAL A 158 14.22 68.46 -30.80
CA VAL A 158 13.37 68.44 -29.58
C VAL A 158 13.59 69.68 -28.68
N GLY A 159 14.60 70.51 -28.99
CA GLY A 159 14.90 71.76 -28.30
C GLY A 159 15.65 71.60 -26.97
N ASN A 160 16.32 72.66 -26.52
CA ASN A 160 17.30 72.57 -25.42
C ASN A 160 16.71 72.16 -24.06
N TYR A 161 15.45 72.52 -23.76
CA TYR A 161 14.81 72.13 -22.49
C TYR A 161 14.58 70.62 -22.39
N ASN A 162 14.02 70.01 -23.44
CA ASN A 162 13.77 68.58 -23.46
C ASN A 162 15.10 67.79 -23.56
N TYR A 163 16.08 68.33 -24.28
CA TYR A 163 17.44 67.76 -24.30
C TYR A 163 18.12 67.82 -22.92
N ALA A 164 17.90 68.89 -22.14
CA ALA A 164 18.38 68.96 -20.75
C ALA A 164 17.75 67.88 -19.85
N ILE A 165 16.45 67.59 -20.03
CA ILE A 165 15.78 66.48 -19.32
C ILE A 165 16.43 65.14 -19.70
N ILE A 166 16.70 64.90 -20.99
CA ILE A 166 17.41 63.69 -21.47
C ILE A 166 18.80 63.59 -20.82
N CYS A 167 19.54 64.70 -20.73
CA CYS A 167 20.85 64.73 -20.09
C CYS A 167 20.77 64.42 -18.59
N GLY A 168 19.79 64.99 -17.88
CA GLY A 168 19.55 64.72 -16.46
C GLY A 168 19.19 63.26 -16.19
N ILE A 169 18.30 62.68 -17.01
CA ILE A 169 17.96 61.24 -16.96
C ILE A 169 19.20 60.38 -17.18
N SER A 170 20.04 60.74 -18.16
CA SER A 170 21.26 60.00 -18.49
C SER A 170 22.26 60.00 -17.33
N ILE A 171 22.38 61.10 -16.57
CA ILE A 171 23.25 61.17 -15.39
C ILE A 171 22.72 60.30 -14.25
N ILE A 172 21.41 60.33 -13.99
CA ILE A 172 20.80 59.47 -12.96
C ILE A 172 20.99 57.99 -13.32
N TRP A 173 20.78 57.64 -14.58
CA TRP A 173 21.02 56.29 -15.08
C TRP A 173 22.52 55.93 -15.04
N MET A 174 23.42 56.86 -15.32
CA MET A 174 24.86 56.66 -15.17
C MET A 174 25.26 56.33 -13.74
N MET A 175 24.73 57.06 -12.75
CA MET A 175 24.99 56.78 -11.34
C MET A 175 24.54 55.37 -10.95
N LEU A 176 23.39 54.92 -11.46
CA LEU A 176 22.93 53.54 -11.31
C LEU A 176 23.92 52.54 -11.94
N ASN A 177 24.40 52.80 -13.16
CA ASN A 177 25.38 51.94 -13.83
C ASN A 177 26.73 51.89 -13.10
N ILE A 178 27.20 52.99 -12.51
CA ILE A 178 28.40 53.01 -11.67
C ILE A 178 28.19 52.13 -10.43
N ALA A 179 27.05 52.26 -9.74
CA ALA A 179 26.74 51.41 -8.58
C ALA A 179 26.70 49.92 -8.96
N LEU A 180 26.08 49.57 -10.10
CA LEU A 180 26.07 48.22 -10.63
C LEU A 180 27.48 47.72 -11.01
N SER A 181 28.33 48.59 -11.56
CA SER A 181 29.72 48.29 -11.90
C SER A 181 30.53 47.97 -10.64
N VAL A 182 30.43 48.81 -9.60
CA VAL A 182 31.10 48.61 -8.31
C VAL A 182 30.66 47.29 -7.68
N TRP A 183 29.36 47.00 -7.68
CA TRP A 183 28.84 45.71 -7.23
C TRP A 183 29.48 44.54 -7.99
N PHE A 184 29.46 44.59 -9.33
CA PHE A 184 30.04 43.56 -10.19
C PHE A 184 31.53 43.30 -9.86
N PHE A 185 32.32 44.35 -9.64
CA PHE A 185 33.73 44.22 -9.28
C PHE A 185 33.94 43.60 -7.90
N VAL A 186 33.22 44.08 -6.89
CA VAL A 186 33.29 43.54 -5.52
C VAL A 186 32.95 42.06 -5.51
N GLN A 187 31.94 41.64 -6.27
CA GLN A 187 31.59 40.23 -6.38
C GLN A 187 32.62 39.41 -7.16
N SER A 188 33.22 39.99 -8.19
CA SER A 188 34.30 39.32 -8.94
C SER A 188 35.54 39.06 -8.09
N LEU A 189 35.88 39.98 -7.17
CA LEU A 189 36.95 39.78 -6.18
C LEU A 189 36.53 38.79 -5.08
N SER A 190 35.29 38.87 -4.61
CA SER A 190 34.78 37.99 -3.54
C SER A 190 34.73 36.53 -3.96
N VAL A 191 34.63 36.23 -5.26
CA VAL A 191 34.64 34.86 -5.80
C VAL A 191 36.04 34.23 -5.79
N LEU A 192 37.10 35.03 -5.66
CA LEU A 192 38.47 34.53 -5.50
C LEU A 192 38.74 33.98 -4.09
N ASP A 193 37.95 34.40 -3.10
CA ASP A 193 37.98 33.91 -1.73
C ASP A 193 37.13 32.63 -1.62
N ASP A 194 37.73 31.54 -1.13
CA ASP A 194 37.13 30.21 -1.10
C ASP A 194 35.83 30.18 -0.27
N GLU A 195 35.83 30.77 0.93
CA GLU A 195 34.66 30.78 1.82
C GLU A 195 33.48 31.59 1.24
N LYS A 196 33.79 32.76 0.68
CA LYS A 196 32.77 33.63 0.08
C LYS A 196 32.19 33.00 -1.18
N ARG A 197 33.02 32.33 -1.98
CA ARG A 197 32.59 31.58 -3.15
C ARG A 197 31.67 30.42 -2.77
N GLU A 198 32.05 29.60 -1.80
CA GLU A 198 31.23 28.48 -1.32
C GLU A 198 29.86 28.98 -0.83
N ARG A 199 29.85 30.03 0.00
CA ARG A 199 28.60 30.65 0.47
C ARG A 199 27.73 31.16 -0.68
N MET A 200 28.31 31.78 -1.70
CA MET A 200 27.57 32.25 -2.89
C MET A 200 26.96 31.07 -3.65
N VAL A 201 27.74 30.01 -3.89
CA VAL A 201 27.29 28.79 -4.59
C VAL A 201 26.15 28.13 -3.81
N LEU A 202 26.31 27.98 -2.49
CA LEU A 202 25.31 27.42 -1.58
C LEU A 202 23.99 28.20 -1.65
N ARG A 203 24.03 29.53 -1.61
CA ARG A 203 22.84 30.39 -1.73
C ARG A 203 22.15 30.25 -3.09
N TYR A 204 22.93 30.22 -4.17
CA TYR A 204 22.41 30.04 -5.53
C TYR A 204 21.73 28.68 -5.71
N LEU A 205 22.38 27.60 -5.27
CA LEU A 205 21.83 26.25 -5.33
C LEU A 205 20.51 26.16 -4.54
N THR A 206 20.46 26.67 -3.31
CA THR A 206 19.26 26.64 -2.47
C THR A 206 18.12 27.51 -3.01
N THR A 207 18.39 28.79 -3.29
CA THR A 207 17.35 29.78 -3.56
C THR A 207 16.87 29.75 -5.01
N ASP A 208 17.75 29.51 -5.97
CA ASP A 208 17.42 29.61 -7.39
C ASP A 208 17.13 28.27 -8.05
N ILE A 209 17.83 27.20 -7.63
CA ILE A 209 17.70 25.89 -8.27
C ILE A 209 16.80 24.96 -7.47
N LEU A 210 17.15 24.63 -6.21
CA LEU A 210 16.38 23.70 -5.39
C LEU A 210 14.99 24.24 -5.06
N SER A 211 14.86 25.53 -4.71
CA SER A 211 13.54 26.13 -4.47
C SER A 211 12.64 26.07 -5.71
N ALA A 212 13.20 26.28 -6.92
CA ALA A 212 12.46 26.15 -8.16
C ALA A 212 12.08 24.69 -8.46
N HIS A 213 12.97 23.74 -8.16
CA HIS A 213 12.72 22.31 -8.28
C HIS A 213 11.60 21.85 -7.36
N VAL A 214 11.71 22.12 -6.05
CA VAL A 214 10.69 21.79 -5.03
C VAL A 214 9.35 22.40 -5.39
N LYS A 215 9.33 23.67 -5.83
CA LYS A 215 8.09 24.32 -6.29
C LYS A 215 7.46 23.61 -7.48
N SER A 216 8.27 23.16 -8.45
CA SER A 216 7.76 22.43 -9.61
C SER A 216 7.20 21.06 -9.21
N GLN A 217 7.92 20.32 -8.36
CA GLN A 217 7.52 19.01 -7.84
C GLN A 217 6.21 19.10 -7.06
N LEU A 218 6.15 20.01 -6.08
CA LEU A 218 4.96 20.22 -5.26
C LEU A 218 3.76 20.63 -6.10
N ASN A 219 3.95 21.51 -7.09
CA ASN A 219 2.87 21.89 -8.01
C ASN A 219 2.38 20.69 -8.84
N ASN A 220 3.27 19.78 -9.26
CA ASN A 220 2.87 18.56 -9.98
C ASN A 220 2.08 17.61 -9.08
N ILE A 221 2.51 17.41 -7.82
CA ILE A 221 1.80 16.57 -6.84
C ILE A 221 0.41 17.11 -6.60
N PHE A 222 0.29 18.42 -6.33
CA PHE A 222 -1.02 19.06 -6.12
C PHE A 222 -1.92 18.98 -7.35
N LEU A 223 -1.36 19.04 -8.57
CA LEU A 223 -2.12 18.89 -9.82
C LEU A 223 -2.63 17.46 -10.04
N ASN A 224 -1.80 16.45 -9.74
CA ASN A 224 -2.10 15.05 -10.00
C ASN A 224 -2.95 14.42 -8.89
N LYS A 225 -2.73 14.82 -7.63
CA LYS A 225 -3.33 14.22 -6.43
C LYS A 225 -3.99 15.25 -5.49
N PRO A 226 -4.95 16.06 -5.97
CA PRO A 226 -5.59 17.08 -5.14
C PRO A 226 -6.49 16.53 -4.03
N VAL A 227 -6.97 15.27 -4.11
CA VAL A 227 -7.77 14.64 -3.05
C VAL A 227 -6.86 14.15 -1.92
N GLU A 228 -5.81 13.38 -2.23
CA GLU A 228 -4.79 12.96 -1.27
C GLU A 228 -4.12 14.16 -0.59
N SER A 229 -3.83 15.22 -1.37
CA SER A 229 -3.25 16.48 -0.87
C SER A 229 -4.24 17.37 -0.09
N GLN A 230 -5.48 16.92 0.14
CA GLN A 230 -6.52 17.63 0.90
C GLN A 230 -6.92 19.00 0.31
N ILE A 231 -6.64 19.25 -0.98
CA ILE A 231 -7.03 20.47 -1.70
C ILE A 231 -8.54 20.43 -1.99
N ILE A 232 -9.01 19.25 -2.38
CA ILE A 232 -10.40 18.86 -2.55
C ILE A 232 -10.72 17.83 -1.47
N LYS A 233 -11.84 17.98 -0.78
CA LYS A 233 -12.23 17.06 0.29
C LYS A 233 -13.57 16.41 -0.05
N ASN A 234 -13.60 15.08 -0.07
CA ASN A 234 -14.77 14.29 -0.45
C ASN A 234 -15.88 14.33 0.61
N ASP A 235 -15.53 14.52 1.88
CA ASP A 235 -16.45 14.68 3.02
C ASP A 235 -17.50 15.79 2.84
N LYS A 236 -17.28 16.73 1.91
CA LYS A 236 -18.20 17.82 1.59
C LYS A 236 -19.28 17.47 0.56
N TYR A 237 -19.21 16.31 -0.08
CA TYR A 237 -20.09 15.93 -1.19
C TYR A 237 -20.68 14.54 -0.95
N ASN A 238 -21.99 14.46 -0.69
CA ASN A 238 -22.66 13.18 -0.42
C ASN A 238 -22.98 12.38 -1.69
N ASN A 239 -23.09 13.05 -2.85
CA ASN A 239 -23.52 12.46 -4.11
C ASN A 239 -22.43 12.49 -5.19
N ILE A 240 -21.21 12.91 -4.85
CA ILE A 240 -20.05 12.86 -5.73
C ILE A 240 -18.89 12.14 -5.04
N ILE A 241 -18.25 11.23 -5.76
CA ILE A 241 -16.93 10.71 -5.40
C ILE A 241 -15.89 11.36 -6.33
N ILE A 242 -14.84 11.94 -5.75
CA ILE A 242 -13.71 12.47 -6.53
C ILE A 242 -12.50 11.60 -6.24
N GLU A 243 -11.88 11.11 -7.30
CA GLU A 243 -10.71 10.24 -7.25
C GLU A 243 -9.53 10.94 -7.92
N ASP A 244 -8.33 10.75 -7.37
CA ASP A 244 -7.10 11.29 -7.97
C ASP A 244 -6.78 10.59 -9.31
N TYR A 245 -7.18 9.33 -9.48
CA TYR A 245 -7.19 8.62 -10.76
C TYR A 245 -8.00 7.32 -10.65
N SER A 246 -8.43 6.78 -11.80
CA SER A 246 -9.03 5.44 -11.90
C SER A 246 -8.63 4.76 -13.21
N PHE A 247 -8.34 3.46 -13.12
CA PHE A 247 -8.01 2.60 -14.26
C PHE A 247 -9.20 1.74 -14.71
N GLU A 248 -10.40 1.97 -14.14
CA GLU A 248 -11.61 1.27 -14.59
C GLU A 248 -12.00 1.68 -16.02
N ASN A 249 -12.47 0.70 -16.80
CA ASN A 249 -12.89 0.91 -18.19
C ASN A 249 -14.27 1.58 -18.32
N GLU A 250 -15.03 1.72 -17.23
CA GLU A 250 -16.42 2.22 -17.23
C GLU A 250 -16.53 3.77 -17.27
N PHE A 251 -15.41 4.48 -17.37
CA PHE A 251 -15.37 5.94 -17.34
C PHE A 251 -15.35 6.57 -18.74
N SER A 252 -16.11 7.65 -18.92
CA SER A 252 -16.04 8.52 -20.10
C SER A 252 -14.91 9.55 -19.95
N ILE A 253 -13.98 9.59 -20.90
CA ILE A 253 -12.81 10.50 -20.89
C ILE A 253 -13.21 11.88 -21.44
N ILE A 254 -13.01 12.92 -20.65
CA ILE A 254 -13.24 14.31 -21.05
C ILE A 254 -11.95 14.95 -21.57
N ARG A 255 -12.04 15.51 -22.78
CA ARG A 255 -10.90 15.98 -23.57
C ARG A 255 -11.01 17.47 -23.85
N LYS A 256 -9.87 18.11 -24.09
CA LYS A 256 -9.80 19.50 -24.56
C LYS A 256 -8.97 19.57 -25.84
N LYS A 257 -9.46 20.32 -26.84
CA LYS A 257 -8.68 20.65 -28.04
C LYS A 257 -7.43 21.42 -27.60
N ALA A 258 -6.28 20.77 -27.66
CA ALA A 258 -4.99 21.29 -27.25
C ALA A 258 -3.93 20.66 -28.17
N SER A 259 -2.78 21.32 -28.31
CA SER A 259 -1.66 20.76 -29.08
C SER A 259 -1.10 19.50 -28.41
N VAL A 260 -0.47 18.61 -29.18
CA VAL A 260 0.18 17.38 -28.66
C VAL A 260 1.22 17.68 -27.56
N GLN A 261 1.75 18.92 -27.52
CA GLN A 261 2.75 19.36 -26.53
C GLN A 261 2.14 20.06 -25.31
N ASP A 262 0.83 20.24 -25.26
CA ASP A 262 0.17 20.91 -24.13
C ASP A 262 0.09 20.01 -22.90
N VAL A 263 0.30 20.61 -21.73
CA VAL A 263 0.13 19.97 -20.42
C VAL A 263 -0.78 20.82 -19.55
N ILE A 264 -1.41 20.17 -18.56
CA ILE A 264 -2.14 20.87 -17.50
C ILE A 264 -1.12 21.64 -16.67
N LYS A 265 -1.23 22.96 -16.67
CA LYS A 265 -0.32 23.88 -15.97
C LYS A 265 -0.86 24.32 -14.61
N ASP A 266 -2.18 24.42 -14.49
CA ASP A 266 -2.85 24.94 -13.29
C ASP A 266 -4.31 24.47 -13.24
N ILE A 267 -4.85 24.37 -12.03
CA ILE A 267 -6.29 24.16 -11.80
C ILE A 267 -6.79 25.29 -10.91
N TYR A 268 -7.90 25.92 -11.29
CA TYR A 268 -8.55 26.96 -10.50
C TYR A 268 -9.50 26.33 -9.48
N VAL A 269 -9.03 26.16 -8.24
CA VAL A 269 -9.73 25.38 -7.20
C VAL A 269 -11.03 26.05 -6.76
N ARG A 270 -11.08 27.39 -6.71
CA ARG A 270 -12.30 28.11 -6.28
C ARG A 270 -13.48 27.92 -7.24
N PRO A 271 -13.37 28.17 -8.56
CA PRO A 271 -14.44 27.86 -9.49
C PRO A 271 -14.70 26.35 -9.61
N LEU A 272 -13.67 25.51 -9.47
CA LEU A 272 -13.83 24.05 -9.44
C LEU A 272 -14.80 23.61 -8.33
N LYS A 273 -14.59 24.10 -7.10
CA LYS A 273 -15.47 23.79 -5.94
C LYS A 273 -16.92 24.20 -6.17
N ILE A 274 -17.15 25.33 -6.86
CA ILE A 274 -18.50 25.81 -7.21
C ILE A 274 -19.16 24.85 -8.20
N ILE A 275 -18.45 24.43 -9.24
CA ILE A 275 -19.00 23.51 -10.25
C ILE A 275 -19.25 22.13 -9.66
N LEU A 276 -18.33 21.61 -8.83
CA LEU A 276 -18.51 20.35 -8.10
C LEU A 276 -19.76 20.40 -7.20
N TRP A 277 -19.99 21.53 -6.53
CA TRP A 277 -21.21 21.73 -5.74
C TRP A 277 -22.49 21.67 -6.61
N LEU A 278 -22.48 22.27 -7.81
CA LEU A 278 -23.59 22.17 -8.76
C LEU A 278 -23.82 20.73 -9.26
N ILE A 279 -22.73 19.98 -9.54
CA ILE A 279 -22.83 18.57 -9.93
C ILE A 279 -23.40 17.73 -8.78
N ASN A 280 -23.08 18.06 -7.51
CA ASN A 280 -23.56 17.32 -6.35
C ASN A 280 -25.07 17.53 -6.18
N MET A 281 -25.55 18.76 -6.40
CA MET A 281 -26.98 19.08 -6.44
C MET A 281 -27.70 18.31 -7.56
N TYR A 282 -27.09 18.21 -8.74
CA TYR A 282 -27.64 17.42 -9.86
C TYR A 282 -27.73 15.92 -9.52
N GLY A 283 -26.67 15.34 -8.93
CA GLY A 283 -26.67 13.94 -8.46
C GLY A 283 -27.76 13.66 -7.42
N ARG A 284 -27.97 14.59 -6.48
CA ARG A 284 -29.06 14.52 -5.50
C ARG A 284 -30.44 14.53 -6.17
N LEU A 285 -30.67 15.43 -7.13
CA LEU A 285 -31.95 15.52 -7.86
C LEU A 285 -32.26 14.26 -8.68
N LYS A 286 -31.22 13.61 -9.22
CA LYS A 286 -31.35 12.39 -10.03
C LYS A 286 -31.22 11.10 -9.24
N LYS A 287 -30.99 11.15 -7.92
CA LYS A 287 -30.69 10.00 -7.05
C LYS A 287 -29.56 9.11 -7.61
N LYS A 288 -28.53 9.73 -8.18
CA LYS A 288 -27.35 9.05 -8.74
C LYS A 288 -26.08 9.49 -8.01
N GLN A 289 -25.15 8.56 -7.84
CA GLN A 289 -23.80 8.85 -7.37
C GLN A 289 -22.88 9.07 -8.58
N ILE A 290 -22.28 10.25 -8.67
CA ILE A 290 -21.42 10.66 -9.79
C ILE A 290 -19.97 10.51 -9.37
N THR A 291 -19.15 9.85 -10.19
CA THR A 291 -17.72 9.73 -9.92
C THR A 291 -16.92 10.53 -10.93
N ILE A 292 -15.96 11.32 -10.44
CA ILE A 292 -15.04 12.12 -11.26
C ILE A 292 -13.62 11.71 -10.87
N ALA A 293 -12.87 11.13 -11.79
CA ALA A 293 -11.47 10.77 -11.58
C ALA A 293 -10.56 11.68 -12.42
N LEU A 294 -9.46 12.20 -11.88
CA LEU A 294 -8.50 12.93 -12.71
C LEU A 294 -7.75 11.97 -13.64
N PHE A 295 -7.21 12.51 -14.74
CA PHE A 295 -6.49 11.68 -15.70
C PHE A 295 -5.06 11.41 -15.22
N SER A 296 -4.71 10.12 -15.07
CA SER A 296 -3.36 9.74 -14.66
C SER A 296 -2.35 9.98 -15.79
N LYS A 297 -1.12 10.38 -15.43
CA LYS A 297 -0.01 10.42 -16.41
C LYS A 297 0.45 9.01 -16.83
N LEU A 298 0.03 7.96 -16.12
CA LEU A 298 0.35 6.56 -16.41
C LEU A 298 -0.53 5.96 -17.51
N ASP A 299 -1.70 6.55 -17.79
CA ASP A 299 -2.50 6.20 -18.96
C ASP A 299 -1.73 6.62 -20.22
N SER A 300 -1.53 5.69 -21.16
CA SER A 300 -0.71 5.95 -22.34
C SER A 300 -1.25 7.15 -23.12
N ARG A 301 -0.43 8.20 -23.25
CA ARG A 301 -0.81 9.42 -24.00
C ARG A 301 -0.71 9.23 -25.51
N ASP A 302 0.02 8.21 -25.95
CA ASP A 302 0.32 7.95 -27.36
C ASP A 302 -0.90 7.49 -28.15
N GLU A 303 -1.99 7.07 -27.49
CA GLU A 303 -3.27 6.72 -28.13
C GLU A 303 -4.20 7.93 -28.38
N PHE A 304 -3.84 9.15 -27.94
CA PHE A 304 -4.77 10.30 -27.95
C PHE A 304 -4.21 11.53 -28.68
N GLU A 305 -4.92 11.97 -29.73
CA GLU A 305 -4.60 13.23 -30.46
C GLU A 305 -4.90 14.51 -29.66
N THR A 306 -5.67 14.43 -28.57
CA THR A 306 -6.11 15.59 -27.76
C THR A 306 -5.83 15.36 -26.28
N LEU A 307 -5.54 16.43 -25.53
CA LEU A 307 -5.14 16.34 -24.12
C LEU A 307 -6.33 15.88 -23.24
N PRO A 308 -6.27 14.70 -22.60
CA PRO A 308 -7.26 14.28 -21.63
C PRO A 308 -7.12 15.07 -20.31
N LEU A 309 -8.25 15.45 -19.70
CA LEU A 309 -8.28 16.24 -18.46
C LEU A 309 -8.72 15.41 -17.25
N PHE A 310 -9.88 14.78 -17.36
CA PHE A 310 -10.49 13.97 -16.29
C PHE A 310 -11.48 12.97 -16.90
N LYS A 311 -11.91 12.02 -16.09
CA LYS A 311 -12.82 10.91 -16.38
C LYS A 311 -14.11 11.10 -15.58
N VAL A 312 -15.27 10.77 -16.16
CA VAL A 312 -16.57 10.85 -15.48
C VAL A 312 -17.36 9.56 -15.62
N LYS A 313 -18.10 9.21 -14.56
CA LYS A 313 -19.00 8.05 -14.48
C LYS A 313 -20.38 8.52 -13.97
N ASN A 314 -21.46 7.92 -14.48
CA ASN A 314 -22.84 8.23 -14.13
C ASN A 314 -23.32 9.67 -14.46
N ILE A 315 -22.63 10.36 -15.38
CA ILE A 315 -23.04 11.62 -15.99
C ILE A 315 -22.65 11.63 -17.48
N GLU A 316 -23.49 12.21 -18.33
CA GLU A 316 -23.22 12.35 -19.77
C GLU A 316 -21.99 13.25 -20.01
N SER A 317 -21.12 12.84 -20.95
CA SER A 317 -19.85 13.52 -21.22
C SER A 317 -20.00 14.92 -21.81
N ASP A 318 -21.09 15.19 -22.50
CA ASP A 318 -21.45 16.46 -23.15
C ASP A 318 -22.30 17.39 -22.27
N HIS A 319 -22.62 16.95 -21.04
CA HIS A 319 -23.41 17.73 -20.10
C HIS A 319 -22.81 19.11 -19.82
N VAL A 320 -23.65 20.14 -19.71
CA VAL A 320 -23.21 21.55 -19.54
C VAL A 320 -22.27 21.72 -18.35
N LEU A 321 -22.55 21.07 -17.22
CA LEU A 321 -21.68 21.13 -16.03
C LEU A 321 -20.30 20.52 -16.26
N VAL A 322 -20.22 19.43 -17.05
CA VAL A 322 -18.95 18.78 -17.43
C VAL A 322 -18.16 19.69 -18.37
N ASN A 323 -18.83 20.33 -19.33
CA ASN A 323 -18.21 21.31 -20.21
C ASN A 323 -17.68 22.54 -19.46
N VAL A 324 -18.42 23.07 -18.48
CA VAL A 324 -17.96 24.19 -17.65
C VAL A 324 -16.79 23.76 -16.76
N LEU A 325 -16.78 22.52 -16.25
CA LEU A 325 -15.69 21.95 -15.47
C LEU A 325 -14.35 21.98 -16.23
N THR A 326 -14.35 21.76 -17.55
CA THR A 326 -13.12 21.86 -18.38
C THR A 326 -12.46 23.24 -18.35
N ARG A 327 -13.23 24.32 -18.07
CA ARG A 327 -12.70 25.70 -17.99
C ARG A 327 -11.90 25.96 -16.72
N CYS A 328 -12.02 25.10 -15.70
CA CYS A 328 -11.20 25.17 -14.50
C CYS A 328 -9.74 24.74 -14.75
N PHE A 329 -9.49 23.99 -15.82
CA PHE A 329 -8.17 23.47 -16.19
C PHE A 329 -7.48 24.42 -17.17
N ARG A 330 -6.34 24.95 -16.74
CA ARG A 330 -5.46 25.76 -17.57
C ARG A 330 -4.42 24.87 -18.24
N THR A 331 -4.40 24.87 -19.56
CA THR A 331 -3.44 24.14 -20.39
C THR A 331 -2.35 25.08 -20.93
N GLY A 332 -1.20 24.52 -21.29
CA GLY A 332 -0.16 25.22 -22.05
C GLY A 332 1.11 24.39 -22.22
N ILE A 333 2.07 24.93 -22.97
CA ILE A 333 3.32 24.24 -23.31
C ILE A 333 4.23 24.10 -22.08
N ALA A 334 4.79 22.91 -21.88
CA ALA A 334 5.75 22.61 -20.81
C ALA A 334 7.06 23.41 -21.01
N THR A 335 7.40 24.29 -20.06
CA THR A 335 8.67 25.02 -20.10
C THR A 335 9.80 24.17 -19.51
N LYS A 336 10.75 23.71 -20.35
CA LYS A 336 11.97 23.00 -19.93
C LYS A 336 13.03 23.99 -19.43
N HIS A 337 12.95 24.46 -18.19
CA HIS A 337 14.00 25.31 -17.58
C HIS A 337 14.42 24.75 -16.22
N HIS A 338 14.95 23.52 -16.20
CA HIS A 338 15.54 22.95 -15.00
C HIS A 338 16.94 22.41 -15.30
N ILE A 339 17.93 22.87 -14.54
CA ILE A 339 19.22 22.20 -14.43
C ILE A 339 18.93 20.83 -13.79
N ALA A 340 19.40 19.77 -14.41
CA ALA A 340 19.18 18.42 -13.92
C ALA A 340 19.90 18.24 -12.56
N THR A 341 19.17 17.71 -11.57
CA THR A 341 19.63 17.67 -10.17
C THR A 341 20.83 16.75 -9.95
N ASP A 342 20.97 15.71 -10.79
CA ASP A 342 22.14 14.83 -10.87
C ASP A 342 23.44 15.62 -11.14
N ARG A 343 23.39 16.61 -12.04
CA ARG A 343 24.55 17.45 -12.35
C ARG A 343 24.97 18.33 -11.17
N ILE A 344 24.00 18.71 -10.34
CA ILE A 344 24.25 19.51 -9.13
C ILE A 344 24.98 18.65 -8.11
N ILE A 345 24.45 17.46 -7.83
CA ILE A 345 25.03 16.51 -6.88
C ILE A 345 26.44 16.12 -7.31
N LYS A 346 26.64 15.77 -8.58
CA LYS A 346 27.98 15.47 -9.13
C LYS A 346 28.96 16.64 -9.03
N GLY A 347 28.46 17.87 -9.18
CA GLY A 347 29.31 19.05 -9.02
C GLY A 347 29.71 19.31 -7.57
N LEU A 348 28.87 18.97 -6.60
CA LEU A 348 29.19 19.04 -5.17
C LEU A 348 30.15 17.94 -4.72
N LEU A 349 30.02 16.74 -5.30
CA LEU A 349 30.97 15.63 -5.09
C LEU A 349 32.26 15.76 -5.91
N GLY A 350 32.34 16.77 -6.79
CA GLY A 350 33.41 16.89 -7.77
C GLY A 350 34.80 16.99 -7.14
N ASP A 351 34.95 17.79 -6.09
CA ASP A 351 36.24 17.95 -5.40
C ASP A 351 36.70 16.65 -4.73
N ALA A 352 35.76 15.86 -4.17
CA ALA A 352 36.08 14.54 -3.61
C ALA A 352 36.44 13.52 -4.70
N ILE A 353 35.76 13.54 -5.85
CA ILE A 353 36.09 12.68 -6.99
C ILE A 353 37.47 13.03 -7.57
N ASP A 354 37.79 14.33 -7.66
CA ASP A 354 39.08 14.81 -8.16
C ASP A 354 40.22 14.40 -7.19
N ALA A 355 40.02 14.57 -5.88
CA ALA A 355 40.97 14.16 -4.85
C ALA A 355 41.20 12.64 -4.83
N LEU A 356 40.14 11.85 -5.01
CA LEU A 356 40.21 10.40 -5.15
C LEU A 356 40.98 9.98 -6.42
N ALA A 357 40.84 10.73 -7.51
CA ALA A 357 41.56 10.49 -8.75
C ALA A 357 43.06 10.83 -8.64
N SER A 358 43.41 11.88 -7.89
CA SER A 358 44.79 12.28 -7.62
C SER A 358 45.45 11.53 -6.46
N ALA A 359 44.70 10.65 -5.77
CA ALA A 359 45.15 9.91 -4.59
C ALA A 359 45.63 10.82 -3.43
N ASP A 360 45.00 11.98 -3.25
CA ASP A 360 45.29 12.90 -2.15
C ASP A 360 44.28 12.70 -1.01
N ILE A 361 44.73 12.04 0.06
CA ILE A 361 43.89 11.69 1.23
C ILE A 361 43.43 12.95 1.97
N ASN A 362 44.31 13.93 2.18
CA ASN A 362 43.97 15.11 2.96
C ASN A 362 42.94 15.97 2.22
N ALA A 363 43.14 16.15 0.92
CA ALA A 363 42.17 16.86 0.08
C ALA A 363 40.83 16.10 -0.01
N PHE A 364 40.86 14.77 0.03
CA PHE A 364 39.67 13.94 0.01
C PHE A 364 38.84 14.09 1.29
N ASP A 365 39.47 13.99 2.46
CA ASP A 365 38.80 14.12 3.75
C ASP A 365 38.15 15.51 3.89
N GLU A 366 38.87 16.57 3.54
CA GLU A 366 38.35 17.94 3.53
C GLU A 366 37.16 18.09 2.56
N ALA A 367 37.24 17.49 1.37
CA ALA A 367 36.16 17.53 0.39
C ALA A 367 34.91 16.76 0.85
N ILE A 368 35.06 15.60 1.51
CA ILE A 368 33.95 14.82 2.06
C ILE A 368 33.29 15.57 3.22
N GLU A 369 34.07 16.17 4.11
CA GLU A 369 33.54 16.97 5.21
C GLU A 369 32.76 18.20 4.69
N GLY A 370 33.35 18.92 3.72
CA GLY A 370 32.71 20.04 3.03
C GLY A 370 31.40 19.64 2.33
N PHE A 371 31.42 18.51 1.61
CA PHE A 371 30.22 17.95 0.99
C PHE A 371 29.12 17.65 2.02
N CYS A 372 29.46 16.99 3.13
CA CYS A 372 28.50 16.67 4.18
C CYS A 372 27.89 17.94 4.78
N ARG A 373 28.73 18.94 5.09
CA ARG A 373 28.29 20.24 5.61
C ARG A 373 27.32 20.93 4.64
N ASP A 374 27.64 20.98 3.36
CA ASP A 374 26.83 21.66 2.35
C ASP A 374 25.48 20.95 2.16
N ILE A 375 25.48 19.61 2.04
CA ILE A 375 24.27 18.77 1.96
C ILE A 375 23.38 18.91 3.19
N THR A 376 23.94 18.87 4.40
CA THR A 376 23.19 19.10 5.63
C THR A 376 22.54 20.48 5.62
N THR A 377 23.27 21.51 5.19
CA THR A 377 22.73 22.88 5.12
C THR A 377 21.60 22.99 4.09
N PHE A 378 21.72 22.34 2.92
CA PHE A 378 20.64 22.26 1.93
C PHE A 378 19.40 21.61 2.53
N THR A 379 19.57 20.42 3.07
CA THR A 379 18.46 19.59 3.56
C THR A 379 17.75 20.25 4.73
N ASP A 380 18.48 20.87 5.67
CA ASP A 380 17.86 21.58 6.80
C ASP A 380 17.05 22.81 6.35
N GLY A 381 17.43 23.47 5.27
CA GLY A 381 16.65 24.58 4.68
C GLY A 381 15.28 24.16 4.12
N PHE A 382 15.08 22.89 3.78
CA PHE A 382 13.81 22.38 3.20
C PHE A 382 12.98 21.55 4.19
N ASN A 383 13.42 21.45 5.44
CA ASN A 383 12.64 20.84 6.52
C ASN A 383 11.40 21.67 6.85
N PHE A 384 10.30 20.97 7.14
CA PHE A 384 9.08 21.55 7.67
C PHE A 384 8.41 20.61 8.69
N LYS A 385 7.48 21.13 9.48
CA LYS A 385 6.69 20.33 10.43
C LYS A 385 5.31 20.05 9.84
N GLN A 386 4.91 18.77 9.81
CA GLN A 386 3.56 18.35 9.45
C GLN A 386 2.92 17.70 10.68
N GLY A 387 2.09 18.44 11.41
CA GLY A 387 1.57 18.01 12.70
C GLY A 387 2.70 17.84 13.73
N GLN A 388 2.85 16.64 14.29
CA GLN A 388 3.91 16.30 15.26
C GLN A 388 5.20 15.78 14.61
N GLN A 389 5.20 15.47 13.30
CA GLN A 389 6.34 14.88 12.60
C GLN A 389 7.11 15.93 11.77
N THR A 390 8.42 15.72 11.62
CA THR A 390 9.27 16.50 10.70
C THR A 390 9.31 15.79 9.36
N ASP A 391 9.16 16.54 8.27
CA ASP A 391 9.36 16.03 6.92
C ASP A 391 10.23 16.99 6.08
N ASN A 392 10.72 16.52 4.93
CA ASN A 392 11.61 17.27 4.06
C ASN A 392 11.10 17.28 2.62
N LEU A 393 11.01 18.48 2.02
CA LEU A 393 10.52 18.64 0.67
C LEU A 393 11.47 18.12 -0.42
N LEU A 394 12.72 17.80 -0.07
CA LEU A 394 13.66 17.14 -0.99
C LEU A 394 13.39 15.63 -1.16
N LEU A 395 12.52 15.05 -0.32
CA LEU A 395 12.01 13.68 -0.45
C LEU A 395 10.84 13.57 -1.44
N LEU A 396 10.34 14.69 -1.97
CA LEU A 396 9.29 14.68 -2.97
C LEU A 396 9.81 14.06 -4.28
N ALA A 397 9.17 12.97 -4.71
CA ALA A 397 9.33 12.39 -6.04
C ALA A 397 8.16 12.83 -6.94
N ASN A 398 8.39 12.94 -8.25
CA ASN A 398 7.26 13.06 -9.17
C ASN A 398 6.49 11.74 -9.17
N ASP A 399 5.19 11.83 -9.36
CA ASP A 399 4.23 10.72 -9.39
C ASP A 399 4.36 9.79 -10.62
N ILE A 400 5.48 9.85 -11.35
CA ILE A 400 5.82 8.87 -12.38
C ILE A 400 6.59 7.78 -11.66
N PHE A 401 6.12 6.53 -11.76
CA PHE A 401 6.64 5.33 -11.07
C PHE A 401 8.18 5.16 -11.05
N TRP A 402 8.91 5.87 -11.91
CA TRP A 402 10.36 5.80 -12.07
C TRP A 402 11.12 7.08 -11.68
N ASP A 403 10.46 8.19 -11.35
CA ASP A 403 11.19 9.40 -10.94
C ASP A 403 11.58 9.33 -9.47
N ARG A 404 12.84 9.68 -9.19
CA ARG A 404 13.44 9.62 -7.86
C ARG A 404 13.46 11.00 -7.22
N SER A 405 13.31 11.07 -5.90
CA SER A 405 13.45 12.30 -5.14
C SER A 405 14.88 12.86 -5.24
N PHE A 406 15.09 14.11 -4.81
CA PHE A 406 16.44 14.68 -4.77
C PHE A 406 17.34 13.88 -3.83
N THR A 407 16.83 13.52 -2.65
CA THR A 407 17.54 12.71 -1.66
C THR A 407 17.89 11.32 -2.18
N ASP A 408 16.98 10.65 -2.92
CA ASP A 408 17.28 9.36 -3.55
C ASP A 408 18.39 9.47 -4.61
N LYS A 409 18.36 10.54 -5.42
CA LYS A 409 19.40 10.81 -6.42
C LYS A 409 20.74 11.10 -5.75
N LEU A 410 20.74 11.83 -4.63
CA LEU A 410 21.93 12.09 -3.82
C LEU A 410 22.58 10.80 -3.36
N TYR A 411 21.82 9.92 -2.70
CA TYR A 411 22.36 8.64 -2.26
C TYR A 411 22.76 7.74 -3.44
N THR A 412 22.08 7.80 -4.58
CA THR A 412 22.48 7.06 -5.79
C THR A 412 23.88 7.48 -6.28
N GLU A 413 24.19 8.78 -6.26
CA GLU A 413 25.53 9.27 -6.60
C GLU A 413 26.57 8.91 -5.53
N LEU A 414 26.18 8.92 -4.24
CA LEU A 414 27.02 8.44 -3.15
C LEU A 414 27.40 6.96 -3.33
N TYR A 415 26.47 6.11 -3.77
CA TYR A 415 26.76 4.73 -4.11
C TYR A 415 27.77 4.60 -5.27
N GLN A 416 27.75 5.50 -6.26
CA GLN A 416 28.79 5.50 -7.30
C GLN A 416 30.15 5.90 -6.74
N LEU A 417 30.20 6.85 -5.79
CA LEU A 417 31.42 7.22 -5.09
C LEU A 417 32.00 6.02 -4.33
N PHE A 418 31.16 5.26 -3.61
CA PHE A 418 31.59 4.04 -2.91
C PHE A 418 32.26 3.05 -3.87
N ARG A 419 31.65 2.83 -5.04
CA ARG A 419 32.21 1.93 -6.07
C ARG A 419 33.53 2.43 -6.65
N GLN A 420 33.78 3.73 -6.67
CA GLN A 420 35.06 4.29 -7.11
C GLN A 420 36.12 4.20 -5.99
N ALA A 421 35.72 4.49 -4.76
CA ALA A 421 36.60 4.47 -3.59
C ALA A 421 37.07 3.05 -3.24
N VAL A 422 36.22 2.02 -3.37
CA VAL A 422 36.61 0.62 -3.07
C VAL A 422 37.74 0.12 -3.98
N ILE A 423 37.84 0.66 -5.20
CA ILE A 423 38.92 0.28 -6.14
C ILE A 423 40.27 0.85 -5.68
N ARG A 424 40.28 1.88 -4.84
CA ARG A 424 41.46 2.60 -4.34
C ARG A 424 41.99 2.08 -3.00
N ILE A 425 41.44 0.96 -2.51
CA ILE A 425 41.93 0.27 -1.30
C ILE A 425 43.40 -0.17 -1.47
N ASP A 426 43.81 -0.47 -2.70
CA ASP A 426 45.21 -0.79 -3.05
C ASP A 426 46.20 0.35 -2.74
N ILE A 427 45.73 1.59 -2.72
CA ILE A 427 46.52 2.78 -2.38
C ILE A 427 46.37 3.12 -0.90
N SER A 428 45.12 3.20 -0.41
CA SER A 428 44.81 3.50 0.99
C SER A 428 43.38 3.11 1.34
N GLU A 429 43.21 2.37 2.43
CA GLU A 429 41.90 2.02 3.01
C GLU A 429 41.09 3.26 3.43
N ARG A 430 41.75 4.36 3.81
CA ARG A 430 41.12 5.57 4.35
C ARG A 430 40.10 6.20 3.40
N PHE A 431 40.33 6.13 2.08
CA PHE A 431 39.36 6.62 1.09
C PHE A 431 37.99 5.92 1.21
N TYR A 432 38.00 4.62 1.46
CA TYR A 432 36.78 3.84 1.58
C TYR A 432 36.18 3.95 2.99
N ALA A 433 37.02 3.96 4.04
CA ALA A 433 36.58 4.15 5.42
C ALA A 433 35.75 5.44 5.59
N GLU A 434 36.25 6.57 5.09
CA GLU A 434 35.53 7.84 5.13
C GLU A 434 34.21 7.80 4.35
N CYS A 435 34.22 7.18 3.15
CA CYS A 435 33.00 6.99 2.35
C CYS A 435 31.92 6.22 3.12
N MET A 436 32.28 5.12 3.79
CA MET A 436 31.33 4.29 4.53
C MET A 436 30.60 5.08 5.64
N ASN A 437 31.26 6.08 6.22
CA ASN A 437 30.72 6.88 7.32
C ASN A 437 29.81 8.04 6.85
N VAL A 438 29.85 8.42 5.56
CA VAL A 438 29.08 9.54 5.02
C VAL A 438 27.58 9.48 5.34
N PRO A 439 26.86 8.35 5.18
CA PRO A 439 25.44 8.29 5.52
C PRO A 439 25.15 8.63 7.00
N ARG A 440 25.99 8.16 7.91
CA ARG A 440 25.88 8.43 9.35
C ARG A 440 26.22 9.89 9.67
N MET A 441 27.25 10.45 9.03
CA MET A 441 27.61 11.88 9.16
C MET A 441 26.49 12.80 8.67
N LEU A 442 25.87 12.48 7.53
CA LEU A 442 24.74 13.24 6.99
C LEU A 442 23.55 13.26 7.94
N CYS A 443 23.25 12.17 8.64
CA CYS A 443 22.18 12.11 9.62
C CYS A 443 22.52 12.83 10.93
N SER A 444 23.72 12.58 11.49
CA SER A 444 24.13 13.14 12.79
C SER A 444 24.26 14.67 12.79
N LYS A 445 24.68 15.26 11.67
CA LYS A 445 24.79 16.73 11.53
C LYS A 445 23.44 17.45 11.41
N ARG A 446 22.32 16.74 11.24
CA ARG A 446 21.00 17.37 10.99
C ARG A 446 20.40 18.01 12.23
N GLU A 447 19.72 19.14 12.02
CA GLU A 447 18.89 19.73 13.07
C GLU A 447 17.59 19.00 13.28
N LYS A 448 16.90 18.69 12.18
CA LYS A 448 15.66 17.91 12.17
C LYS A 448 15.73 16.93 11.00
N ILE A 449 15.23 15.72 11.24
CA ILE A 449 15.32 14.63 10.26
C ILE A 449 14.04 13.80 10.28
N SER A 450 13.62 13.33 9.11
CA SER A 450 12.48 12.42 8.99
C SER A 450 12.92 10.96 9.03
N PHE A 451 11.99 10.06 9.39
CA PHE A 451 12.27 8.61 9.41
C PHE A 451 12.74 8.10 8.04
N LYS A 452 12.11 8.55 6.94
CA LYS A 452 12.48 8.16 5.57
C LYS A 452 13.93 8.50 5.22
N GLU A 453 14.45 9.64 5.70
CA GLU A 453 15.86 10.01 5.46
C GLU A 453 16.82 9.04 6.16
N ILE A 454 16.47 8.61 7.38
CA ILE A 454 17.28 7.64 8.12
C ILE A 454 17.19 6.25 7.48
N GLN A 455 16.00 5.83 7.03
CA GLN A 455 15.85 4.56 6.28
C GLN A 455 16.75 4.52 5.04
N LEU A 456 16.82 5.64 4.28
CA LEU A 456 17.75 5.75 3.16
C LEU A 456 19.20 5.67 3.63
N ALA A 457 19.58 6.40 4.69
CA ALA A 457 20.95 6.37 5.19
C ALA A 457 21.39 4.98 5.65
N LEU A 458 20.56 4.26 6.41
CA LEU A 458 20.80 2.88 6.84
C LEU A 458 20.95 1.93 5.64
N LYS A 459 20.05 2.05 4.65
CA LYS A 459 20.11 1.27 3.42
C LYS A 459 21.41 1.48 2.65
N TYR A 460 21.89 2.72 2.54
CA TYR A 460 23.15 3.01 1.84
C TYR A 460 24.39 2.70 2.69
N THR A 461 24.27 2.67 4.02
CA THR A 461 25.29 2.06 4.90
C THR A 461 25.39 0.57 4.61
N PHE A 462 24.28 -0.17 4.53
CA PHE A 462 24.31 -1.56 4.07
C PHE A 462 24.91 -1.73 2.66
N TYR A 463 24.64 -0.80 1.73
CA TYR A 463 25.25 -0.89 0.41
C TYR A 463 26.77 -0.69 0.40
N SER A 464 27.33 0.04 1.36
CA SER A 464 28.79 0.11 1.49
C SER A 464 29.37 -1.23 1.98
N TRP A 465 28.65 -1.97 2.85
CA TRP A 465 28.99 -3.35 3.17
C TRP A 465 28.92 -4.27 1.94
N ASP A 466 27.81 -4.25 1.19
CA ASP A 466 27.64 -5.10 0.01
C ASP A 466 28.73 -4.87 -1.05
N ILE A 467 29.13 -3.61 -1.26
CA ILE A 467 30.26 -3.28 -2.16
C ILE A 467 31.57 -3.86 -1.62
N LEU A 468 31.86 -3.69 -0.33
CA LEU A 468 33.10 -4.14 0.30
C LEU A 468 33.24 -5.66 0.25
N VAL A 469 32.19 -6.39 0.64
CA VAL A 469 32.15 -7.86 0.65
C VAL A 469 32.34 -8.42 -0.76
N ARG A 470 31.61 -7.88 -1.75
CA ARG A 470 31.75 -8.31 -3.15
C ARG A 470 33.15 -8.03 -3.71
N TRP A 471 33.74 -6.89 -3.34
CA TRP A 471 35.11 -6.57 -3.73
C TRP A 471 36.12 -7.53 -3.09
N GLY A 472 35.95 -7.86 -1.80
CA GLY A 472 36.76 -8.86 -1.11
C GLY A 472 36.68 -10.22 -1.79
N HIS A 473 35.45 -10.69 -2.07
CA HIS A 473 35.24 -11.95 -2.78
C HIS A 473 35.89 -11.97 -4.17
N ALA A 474 35.70 -10.91 -4.97
CA ALA A 474 36.24 -10.83 -6.33
C ALA A 474 37.78 -10.83 -6.39
N ASN A 475 38.45 -10.45 -5.29
CA ASN A 475 39.90 -10.41 -5.19
C ASN A 475 40.49 -11.52 -4.31
N THR A 476 39.67 -12.50 -3.90
CA THR A 476 40.13 -13.65 -3.11
C THR A 476 41.32 -14.33 -3.78
N GLY A 477 42.42 -14.49 -3.05
CA GLY A 477 43.66 -15.11 -3.53
C GLY A 477 44.53 -14.24 -4.46
N ARG A 478 44.14 -12.99 -4.75
CA ARG A 478 44.92 -12.01 -5.51
C ARG A 478 45.49 -10.88 -4.65
N LEU A 479 44.94 -10.68 -3.46
CA LEU A 479 45.40 -9.67 -2.52
C LEU A 479 46.76 -10.05 -1.92
N ASP A 480 47.67 -9.09 -1.83
CA ASP A 480 48.86 -9.25 -1.00
C ASP A 480 48.52 -9.17 0.50
N LEU A 481 49.51 -9.43 1.36
CA LEU A 481 49.31 -9.44 2.82
C LEU A 481 48.81 -8.06 3.33
N THR A 482 49.34 -6.97 2.79
CA THR A 482 49.00 -5.61 3.21
C THR A 482 47.57 -5.27 2.79
N GLN A 483 47.18 -5.55 1.55
CA GLN A 483 45.83 -5.37 1.05
C GLN A 483 44.81 -6.24 1.79
N ARG A 484 45.20 -7.44 2.22
CA ARG A 484 44.34 -8.28 3.08
C ARG A 484 44.14 -7.66 4.45
N GLN A 485 45.20 -7.11 5.07
CA GLN A 485 45.08 -6.39 6.34
C GLN A 485 44.21 -5.14 6.21
N SER A 486 44.38 -4.37 5.14
CA SER A 486 43.54 -3.21 4.82
C SER A 486 42.07 -3.59 4.66
N TYR A 487 41.80 -4.69 3.96
CA TYR A 487 40.44 -5.22 3.82
C TYR A 487 39.83 -5.61 5.18
N GLU A 488 40.58 -6.32 6.03
CA GLU A 488 40.12 -6.71 7.36
C GLU A 488 39.93 -5.52 8.30
N ALA A 489 40.74 -4.47 8.16
CA ALA A 489 40.53 -3.19 8.86
C ALA A 489 39.20 -2.55 8.44
N LEU A 490 38.91 -2.48 7.13
CA LEU A 490 37.65 -1.93 6.64
C LEU A 490 36.42 -2.71 7.10
N LEU A 491 36.52 -4.04 7.28
CA LEU A 491 35.43 -4.84 7.86
C LEU A 491 35.17 -4.41 9.32
N ARG A 492 36.21 -4.17 10.11
CA ARG A 492 36.09 -3.65 11.48
C ARG A 492 35.55 -2.23 11.52
N ASP A 493 36.02 -1.36 10.63
CA ASP A 493 35.52 0.01 10.50
C ASP A 493 34.02 0.02 10.19
N PHE A 494 33.55 -0.89 9.33
CA PHE A 494 32.12 -1.04 9.08
C PHE A 494 31.34 -1.44 10.33
N VAL A 495 31.85 -2.40 11.11
CA VAL A 495 31.23 -2.83 12.37
C VAL A 495 31.12 -1.64 13.33
N GLU A 496 32.18 -0.84 13.48
CA GLU A 496 32.17 0.38 14.31
C GLU A 496 31.14 1.41 13.80
N ILE A 497 31.06 1.62 12.49
CA ILE A 497 30.08 2.52 11.88
C ILE A 497 28.65 2.04 12.15
N TRP A 498 28.39 0.74 12.00
CA TRP A 498 27.08 0.14 12.20
C TRP A 498 26.66 0.21 13.67
N GLU A 499 27.49 -0.27 14.59
CA GLU A 499 27.23 -0.18 16.03
C GLU A 499 27.05 1.27 16.48
N GLY A 500 27.85 2.20 15.95
CA GLY A 500 27.78 3.62 16.26
C GLY A 500 26.51 4.34 15.79
N TRP A 501 25.65 3.71 14.98
CA TRP A 501 24.34 4.28 14.66
C TRP A 501 23.47 4.42 15.91
N THR A 502 23.49 3.48 16.85
CA THR A 502 22.58 3.49 18.01
C THR A 502 22.73 4.76 18.85
N ASP A 503 23.97 5.15 19.16
CA ASP A 503 24.30 6.40 19.88
C ASP A 503 23.88 7.65 19.08
N GLY A 504 24.14 7.64 17.76
CA GLY A 504 23.76 8.74 16.87
C GLY A 504 22.24 8.93 16.81
N LEU A 505 21.49 7.82 16.78
CA LEU A 505 20.04 7.81 16.76
C LEU A 505 19.44 8.30 18.07
N GLU A 506 20.02 7.90 19.20
CA GLU A 506 19.59 8.37 20.51
C GLU A 506 19.77 9.89 20.64
N TYR A 507 20.92 10.40 20.19
CA TYR A 507 21.21 11.84 20.15
C TYR A 507 20.21 12.61 19.26
N ILE A 508 19.96 12.12 18.04
CA ILE A 508 19.00 12.71 17.10
C ILE A 508 17.58 12.71 17.68
N SER A 509 17.17 11.63 18.34
CA SER A 509 15.84 11.53 18.95
C SER A 509 15.67 12.49 20.12
N LYS A 510 16.65 12.57 21.02
CA LYS A 510 16.67 13.52 22.14
C LYS A 510 16.51 14.96 21.65
N LYS A 511 17.20 15.32 20.55
CA LYS A 511 17.10 16.65 19.92
C LYS A 511 15.72 16.95 19.33
N ASN A 512 15.08 15.96 18.73
CA ASN A 512 13.79 16.11 18.03
C ASN A 512 12.55 15.82 18.91
N GLY A 513 12.74 15.35 20.15
CA GLY A 513 11.66 15.07 21.12
C GLY A 513 10.75 13.90 20.73
N GLY A 514 11.16 13.05 19.79
CA GLY A 514 10.34 11.98 19.22
C GLY A 514 10.77 10.59 19.70
N GLN A 515 10.20 10.11 20.81
CA GLN A 515 10.41 8.74 21.27
C GLN A 515 9.98 7.73 20.20
N GLN A 516 8.91 8.02 19.46
CA GLN A 516 8.44 7.18 18.35
C GLN A 516 9.48 7.10 17.21
N LEU A 517 10.10 8.22 16.82
CA LEU A 517 11.13 8.23 15.77
C LEU A 517 12.33 7.34 16.15
N TYR A 518 12.74 7.35 17.42
CA TYR A 518 13.80 6.46 17.91
C TYR A 518 13.42 4.99 17.74
N GLN A 519 12.20 4.62 18.18
CA GLN A 519 11.73 3.23 18.10
C GLN A 519 11.58 2.76 16.64
N ASP A 520 10.99 3.58 15.77
CA ASP A 520 10.83 3.24 14.35
C ASP A 520 12.20 3.07 13.67
N THR A 521 13.18 3.90 14.04
CA THR A 521 14.54 3.83 13.48
C THR A 521 15.34 2.65 14.02
N LEU A 522 15.22 2.35 15.32
CA LEU A 522 15.87 1.20 15.93
C LEU A 522 15.32 -0.11 15.34
N LYS A 523 14.02 -0.17 15.01
CA LYS A 523 13.42 -1.26 14.25
C LYS A 523 14.03 -1.40 12.86
N GLU A 524 14.14 -0.32 12.08
CA GLU A 524 14.77 -0.38 10.75
C GLU A 524 16.23 -0.86 10.82
N HIS A 525 16.98 -0.39 11.82
CA HIS A 525 18.34 -0.81 12.09
C HIS A 525 18.40 -2.33 12.34
N LEU A 526 17.54 -2.86 13.20
CA LEU A 526 17.41 -4.31 13.44
C LEU A 526 17.04 -5.10 12.17
N PHE A 527 16.06 -4.63 11.40
CA PHE A 527 15.55 -5.31 10.21
C PHE A 527 16.48 -5.29 9.00
N THR A 528 17.59 -4.54 9.07
CA THR A 528 18.63 -4.54 8.03
C THR A 528 19.71 -5.61 8.26
N LEU A 529 19.86 -6.12 9.49
CA LEU A 529 20.86 -7.15 9.83
C LEU A 529 20.74 -8.44 8.98
N PRO A 530 19.53 -8.98 8.69
CA PRO A 530 19.42 -10.13 7.81
C PRO A 530 20.06 -9.93 6.43
N ASP A 531 19.96 -8.73 5.86
CA ASP A 531 20.59 -8.41 4.56
C ASP A 531 22.13 -8.39 4.69
N ILE A 532 22.67 -7.85 5.80
CA ILE A 532 24.13 -7.82 6.07
C ILE A 532 24.69 -9.25 6.14
N VAL A 533 24.04 -10.12 6.91
CA VAL A 533 24.44 -11.52 7.11
C VAL A 533 24.28 -12.33 5.82
N ALA A 534 23.12 -12.21 5.15
CA ALA A 534 22.89 -12.89 3.88
C ALA A 534 23.89 -12.45 2.80
N CYS A 535 24.25 -11.16 2.76
CA CYS A 535 25.26 -10.65 1.85
C CYS A 535 26.64 -11.31 2.09
N ALA A 536 27.10 -11.35 3.34
CA ALA A 536 28.39 -11.94 3.70
C ALA A 536 28.45 -13.44 3.37
N VAL A 537 27.47 -14.20 3.85
CA VAL A 537 27.45 -15.66 3.71
C VAL A 537 27.30 -16.10 2.26
N LEU A 538 26.41 -15.47 1.50
CA LEU A 538 26.16 -15.85 0.11
C LEU A 538 27.22 -15.35 -0.86
N SER A 539 28.03 -14.37 -0.47
CA SER A 539 29.19 -13.95 -1.26
C SER A 539 30.33 -14.95 -1.16
N GLY A 540 30.39 -15.77 -0.10
CA GLY A 540 31.43 -16.79 0.08
C GLY A 540 32.81 -16.23 0.42
N GLU A 541 32.90 -14.98 0.92
CA GLU A 541 34.13 -14.41 1.45
C GLU A 541 34.20 -14.73 2.95
N SER A 542 35.29 -15.36 3.40
CA SER A 542 35.37 -15.93 4.74
C SER A 542 35.48 -14.90 5.85
N GLY A 543 36.21 -13.79 5.63
CA GLY A 543 36.50 -12.80 6.67
C GLY A 543 35.28 -11.98 7.11
N SER A 544 34.32 -11.77 6.22
CA SER A 544 33.12 -10.96 6.45
C SER A 544 32.00 -11.73 7.16
N VAL A 545 31.98 -13.06 7.07
CA VAL A 545 30.94 -13.90 7.71
C VAL A 545 31.01 -13.80 9.23
N ASP A 546 32.22 -13.87 9.78
CA ASP A 546 32.46 -13.80 11.23
C ASP A 546 31.90 -12.49 11.80
N TRP A 547 32.30 -11.35 11.22
CA TRP A 547 31.82 -10.02 11.61
C TRP A 547 30.31 -9.85 11.43
N ALA A 548 29.73 -10.34 10.34
CA ALA A 548 28.30 -10.17 10.08
C ALA A 548 27.42 -10.92 11.09
N VAL A 549 27.78 -12.17 11.41
CA VAL A 549 27.04 -12.98 12.38
C VAL A 549 27.22 -12.42 13.80
N ASP A 550 28.43 -11.99 14.14
CA ASP A 550 28.72 -11.35 15.43
C ASP A 550 27.90 -10.06 15.60
N LEU A 551 27.86 -9.20 14.57
CA LEU A 551 27.09 -7.96 14.55
C LEU A 551 25.59 -8.20 14.83
N MET A 552 25.02 -9.26 14.25
CA MET A 552 23.63 -9.62 14.49
C MET A 552 23.42 -10.12 15.92
N ASN A 553 24.26 -11.05 16.39
CA ASN A 553 24.12 -11.65 17.72
C ASN A 553 24.38 -10.62 18.85
N ARG A 554 25.26 -9.65 18.63
CA ARG A 554 25.64 -8.61 19.58
C ARG A 554 24.68 -7.41 19.60
N TRP A 555 23.77 -7.31 18.63
CA TRP A 555 22.92 -6.12 18.45
C TRP A 555 22.12 -5.72 19.70
N LEU A 556 21.64 -6.69 20.48
CA LEU A 556 20.88 -6.39 21.71
C LEU A 556 21.74 -5.70 22.77
N HIS A 557 23.05 -5.97 22.81
CA HIS A 557 23.99 -5.31 23.70
C HIS A 557 24.30 -3.86 23.26
N THR A 558 24.35 -3.60 21.95
CA THR A 558 24.72 -2.29 21.38
C THR A 558 23.57 -1.27 21.34
N ALA A 559 22.31 -1.71 21.39
CA ALA A 559 21.13 -0.84 21.42
C ALA A 559 20.90 -0.07 22.75
N ARG A 560 21.98 0.26 23.48
CA ARG A 560 22.00 0.88 24.82
C ARG A 560 21.00 2.06 24.92
N GLY A 561 20.08 2.00 25.89
CA GLY A 561 19.12 3.07 26.20
C GLY A 561 17.64 2.69 26.25
N SER A 562 17.24 1.48 25.87
CA SER A 562 15.84 1.00 26.03
C SER A 562 15.65 -0.14 27.03
N ALA A 563 16.76 -0.66 27.59
CA ALA A 563 16.83 -2.02 28.12
C ALA A 563 17.23 -2.11 29.61
N ASP A 564 17.43 -0.98 30.30
CA ASP A 564 17.71 -0.96 31.75
C ASP A 564 16.44 -1.10 32.63
N SER A 565 15.25 -1.22 32.04
CA SER A 565 14.03 -1.49 32.81
C SER A 565 13.91 -2.98 33.11
N HIS A 566 14.61 -3.44 34.15
CA HIS A 566 14.53 -4.80 34.73
C HIS A 566 13.19 -5.08 35.43
N ASN A 567 12.06 -4.70 34.83
CA ASN A 567 10.76 -4.90 35.46
C ASN A 567 9.76 -5.40 34.43
N ASN A 568 9.94 -6.64 33.99
CA ASN A 568 9.15 -7.22 32.90
C ASN A 568 7.69 -7.41 33.26
N ALA A 569 7.28 -7.34 34.53
CA ALA A 569 5.87 -7.40 34.95
C ALA A 569 5.07 -8.58 34.34
N LEU A 570 5.75 -9.59 33.78
CA LEU A 570 5.27 -10.65 32.91
C LEU A 570 5.93 -11.97 33.33
N PHE A 571 5.23 -13.08 33.09
CA PHE A 571 5.82 -14.41 33.22
C PHE A 571 6.75 -14.70 32.03
N SER A 572 7.70 -15.62 32.18
CA SER A 572 8.66 -15.96 31.12
C SER A 572 8.01 -16.40 29.81
N TRP A 573 6.87 -17.09 29.86
CA TRP A 573 6.10 -17.49 28.68
C TRP A 573 5.37 -16.29 28.02
N GLN A 574 5.00 -15.27 28.81
CA GLN A 574 4.40 -14.04 28.29
C GLN A 574 5.45 -13.15 27.63
N GLU A 575 6.64 -13.05 28.23
CA GLU A 575 7.78 -12.38 27.61
C GLU A 575 8.10 -13.02 26.26
N PHE A 576 8.07 -14.35 26.17
CA PHE A 576 8.36 -15.09 24.93
C PHE A 576 7.41 -14.73 23.78
N ILE A 577 6.11 -14.52 24.05
CA ILE A 577 5.10 -14.27 23.01
C ILE A 577 5.01 -12.80 22.58
N VAL A 578 5.79 -11.90 23.19
CA VAL A 578 5.81 -10.48 22.82
C VAL A 578 6.35 -10.33 21.40
N THR A 579 5.49 -9.89 20.49
CA THR A 579 5.78 -9.60 19.08
C THR A 579 5.17 -8.25 18.68
N GLN A 580 5.28 -7.86 17.40
CA GLN A 580 4.60 -6.65 16.92
C GLN A 580 3.07 -6.75 17.07
N ALA A 581 2.49 -7.95 16.99
CA ALA A 581 1.06 -8.16 17.25
C ALA A 581 0.67 -7.76 18.68
N THR A 582 1.55 -7.99 19.65
CA THR A 582 1.37 -7.54 21.04
C THR A 582 1.44 -6.01 21.16
N LEU A 583 2.38 -5.36 20.45
CA LEU A 583 2.50 -3.89 20.45
C LEU A 583 1.32 -3.20 19.75
N ASP A 584 0.75 -3.85 18.73
CA ASP A 584 -0.42 -3.37 17.98
C ASP A 584 -1.74 -3.60 18.75
N GLY A 585 -1.71 -4.30 19.89
CA GLY A 585 -2.86 -4.58 20.74
C GLY A 585 -3.72 -5.77 20.30
N GLU A 586 -3.22 -6.65 19.43
CA GLU A 586 -3.91 -7.88 19.01
C GLU A 586 -3.80 -8.98 20.06
N ILE A 587 -2.70 -9.00 20.81
CA ILE A 587 -2.52 -9.84 22.00
C ILE A 587 -2.51 -8.92 23.21
N VAL A 588 -3.51 -9.07 24.08
CA VAL A 588 -3.67 -8.26 25.28
C VAL A 588 -3.46 -9.12 26.53
N PHE A 589 -2.46 -8.77 27.33
CA PHE A 589 -2.27 -9.38 28.64
C PHE A 589 -3.27 -8.80 29.63
N SER A 590 -4.21 -9.63 30.10
CA SER A 590 -5.17 -9.24 31.14
C SER A 590 -4.43 -8.98 32.46
N GLN A 591 -4.95 -8.03 33.26
CA GLN A 591 -4.34 -7.70 34.55
C GLN A 591 -4.24 -8.93 35.46
N GLU A 592 -5.26 -9.79 35.45
CA GLU A 592 -5.31 -11.03 36.24
C GLU A 592 -4.23 -12.03 35.86
N ASN A 593 -3.75 -12.00 34.61
CA ASN A 593 -2.73 -12.91 34.11
C ASN A 593 -1.30 -12.39 34.28
N THR A 594 -1.09 -11.25 34.94
CA THR A 594 0.26 -10.68 35.14
C THR A 594 0.77 -10.90 36.58
N PRO A 595 2.09 -11.12 36.79
CA PRO A 595 2.69 -11.24 38.12
C PRO A 595 2.33 -10.08 39.08
N LEU A 596 2.23 -8.86 38.57
CA LEU A 596 1.97 -7.64 39.36
C LEU A 596 0.49 -7.25 39.46
N ARG A 597 -0.42 -8.00 38.81
CA ARG A 597 -1.85 -7.69 38.70
C ARG A 597 -2.13 -6.25 38.24
N LYS A 598 -1.34 -5.77 37.28
CA LYS A 598 -1.39 -4.39 36.77
C LYS A 598 -1.42 -4.39 35.24
N PRO A 599 -2.03 -3.37 34.62
CA PRO A 599 -2.01 -3.26 33.17
C PRO A 599 -0.57 -3.02 32.70
N VAL A 600 -0.15 -3.82 31.71
CA VAL A 600 1.18 -3.71 31.10
C VAL A 600 1.17 -2.54 30.12
N LYS A 601 2.11 -1.62 30.28
CA LYS A 601 2.24 -0.49 29.35
C LYS A 601 3.05 -0.94 28.12
N PRO A 602 2.74 -0.45 26.90
CA PRO A 602 3.51 -0.79 25.70
C PRO A 602 5.01 -0.50 25.82
N SER A 603 5.40 0.54 26.56
CA SER A 603 6.80 0.86 26.83
C SER A 603 7.56 -0.22 27.60
N GLN A 604 6.87 -1.04 28.40
CA GLN A 604 7.46 -2.15 29.16
C GLN A 604 7.66 -3.40 28.28
N LEU A 605 6.98 -3.48 27.13
CA LEU A 605 7.08 -4.60 26.20
C LEU A 605 8.22 -4.45 25.20
N LEU A 606 8.78 -3.25 25.04
CA LEU A 606 9.76 -2.96 23.99
C LEU A 606 11.03 -3.82 24.11
N ASP A 607 11.52 -4.04 25.33
CA ASP A 607 12.70 -4.85 25.57
C ASP A 607 12.50 -6.32 25.18
N SER A 608 11.39 -6.92 25.64
CA SER A 608 10.99 -8.28 25.25
C SER A 608 10.76 -8.38 23.75
N PHE A 609 10.12 -7.37 23.15
CA PHE A 609 9.92 -7.28 21.71
C PHE A 609 11.25 -7.33 20.95
N TYR A 610 12.22 -6.49 21.28
CA TYR A 610 13.51 -6.46 20.58
C TYR A 610 14.31 -7.74 20.78
N LYS A 611 14.33 -8.29 22.00
CA LYS A 611 14.98 -9.58 22.29
C LYS A 611 14.39 -10.70 21.44
N ASN A 612 13.07 -10.83 21.41
CA ASN A 612 12.37 -11.86 20.64
C ASN A 612 12.53 -11.67 19.15
N THR A 613 12.36 -10.43 18.66
CA THR A 613 12.52 -10.09 17.25
C THR A 613 13.92 -10.43 16.77
N LEU A 614 14.96 -10.20 17.57
CA LEU A 614 16.32 -10.61 17.21
C LEU A 614 16.44 -12.13 17.04
N THR A 615 15.91 -12.92 17.98
CA THR A 615 15.87 -14.40 17.85
C THR A 615 15.09 -14.84 16.62
N ASP A 616 13.95 -14.21 16.35
CA ASP A 616 13.09 -14.48 15.19
C ASP A 616 13.83 -14.22 13.86
N LEU A 617 14.52 -13.08 13.77
CA LEU A 617 15.34 -12.73 12.60
C LEU A 617 16.52 -13.68 12.43
N ARG A 618 17.16 -14.13 13.51
CA ARG A 618 18.25 -15.12 13.45
C ARG A 618 17.76 -16.43 12.82
N LEU A 619 16.58 -16.92 13.23
CA LEU A 619 15.97 -18.11 12.63
C LEU A 619 15.62 -17.90 11.15
N LEU A 620 14.96 -16.80 10.82
CA LEU A 620 14.59 -16.47 9.43
C LEU A 620 15.82 -16.37 8.52
N THR A 621 16.89 -15.75 9.01
CA THR A 621 18.14 -15.57 8.26
C THR A 621 18.83 -16.91 8.04
N ALA A 622 18.90 -17.76 9.07
CA ALA A 622 19.45 -19.12 8.95
C ALA A 622 18.66 -19.96 7.93
N ALA A 623 17.32 -19.95 8.02
CA ALA A 623 16.46 -20.66 7.08
C ALA A 623 16.62 -20.14 5.63
N PHE A 624 16.73 -18.82 5.45
CA PHE A 624 16.96 -18.21 4.14
C PHE A 624 18.32 -18.57 3.53
N ILE A 625 19.38 -18.64 4.34
CA ILE A 625 20.72 -19.03 3.88
C ILE A 625 20.71 -20.47 3.38
N ILE A 626 20.10 -21.40 4.13
CA ILE A 626 20.00 -22.82 3.74
C ILE A 626 19.14 -23.00 2.50
N SER A 627 18.18 -22.11 2.25
CA SER A 627 17.32 -22.17 1.06
C SER A 627 18.08 -22.00 -0.26
N LYS A 628 19.39 -21.70 -0.23
CA LYS A 628 20.21 -21.44 -1.41
C LYS A 628 20.91 -22.71 -1.90
N PRO A 629 21.02 -22.90 -3.23
CA PRO A 629 21.45 -24.16 -3.83
C PRO A 629 22.86 -24.62 -3.42
N ASP A 630 23.76 -23.70 -3.07
CA ASP A 630 25.15 -24.00 -2.73
C ASP A 630 25.41 -24.06 -1.21
N ALA A 631 24.37 -23.97 -0.38
CA ALA A 631 24.51 -23.87 1.08
C ALA A 631 25.14 -25.11 1.72
N PHE A 632 24.82 -26.31 1.23
CA PHE A 632 25.25 -27.60 1.80
C PHE A 632 26.76 -27.86 1.68
N GLN A 633 27.42 -27.28 0.68
CA GLN A 633 28.84 -27.50 0.41
C GLN A 633 29.75 -26.43 1.03
N ASN A 634 29.16 -25.35 1.56
CA ASN A 634 29.90 -24.20 2.05
C ASN A 634 30.07 -24.26 3.57
N THR A 635 31.30 -24.48 4.04
CA THR A 635 31.67 -24.51 5.47
C THR A 635 31.32 -23.21 6.20
N HIS A 636 31.35 -22.07 5.50
CA HIS A 636 30.94 -20.78 6.08
C HIS A 636 29.43 -20.69 6.29
N CYS A 637 28.63 -21.32 5.43
CA CYS A 637 27.19 -21.44 5.65
C CYS A 637 26.89 -22.25 6.91
N GLN A 638 27.60 -23.37 7.10
CA GLN A 638 27.47 -24.18 8.32
C GLN A 638 27.81 -23.37 9.56
N PHE A 639 28.97 -22.71 9.56
CA PHE A 639 29.41 -21.86 10.67
C PHE A 639 28.38 -20.77 10.97
N ALA A 640 27.94 -20.01 9.96
CA ALA A 640 26.98 -18.93 10.14
C ALA A 640 25.65 -19.44 10.70
N VAL A 641 25.10 -20.52 10.15
CA VAL A 641 23.85 -21.12 10.64
C VAL A 641 24.00 -21.58 12.09
N SER A 642 25.07 -22.29 12.43
CA SER A 642 25.29 -22.77 13.80
C SER A 642 25.39 -21.59 14.77
N THR A 643 26.24 -20.61 14.50
CA THR A 643 26.46 -19.43 15.36
C THR A 643 25.20 -18.56 15.46
N LEU A 644 24.43 -18.38 14.38
CA LEU A 644 23.13 -17.70 14.41
C LEU A 644 22.11 -18.46 15.25
N LEU A 645 22.10 -19.79 15.24
CA LEU A 645 21.18 -20.56 16.08
C LEU A 645 21.62 -20.56 17.55
N ASP A 646 22.92 -20.68 17.83
CA ASP A 646 23.45 -20.67 19.20
C ASP A 646 23.32 -19.30 19.85
N GLY A 647 23.40 -18.22 19.06
CA GLY A 647 23.37 -16.85 19.58
C GLY A 647 24.64 -16.47 20.30
N SER A 648 25.72 -17.19 20.01
CA SER A 648 27.05 -16.96 20.54
C SER A 648 27.79 -15.90 19.74
N LEU A 649 28.71 -15.21 20.40
CA LEU A 649 29.66 -14.32 19.76
C LEU A 649 30.83 -15.12 19.19
N VAL A 650 31.42 -14.60 18.11
CA VAL A 650 32.61 -15.19 17.49
C VAL A 650 33.85 -14.78 18.29
N GLU A 651 33.91 -13.51 18.69
CA GLU A 651 34.97 -13.01 19.58
C GLU A 651 34.56 -13.12 21.05
N ASN A 652 35.38 -13.82 21.83
CA ASN A 652 35.14 -14.00 23.25
C ASN A 652 35.46 -12.70 24.01
N THR A 653 34.42 -12.00 24.42
CA THR A 653 34.47 -10.69 25.06
C THR A 653 34.34 -10.76 26.59
N GLY A 654 34.43 -11.96 27.16
CA GLY A 654 34.45 -12.18 28.62
C GLY A 654 33.07 -12.34 29.27
N GLY A 655 31.99 -12.37 28.48
CA GLY A 655 30.65 -12.79 28.93
C GLY A 655 29.82 -11.70 29.60
N PHE A 656 30.15 -10.43 29.39
CA PHE A 656 29.40 -9.28 29.91
C PHE A 656 28.29 -8.82 28.95
N GLU A 657 28.20 -9.42 27.77
CA GLU A 657 27.31 -9.03 26.69
C GLU A 657 25.88 -9.52 26.92
N ARG A 658 24.93 -8.66 26.56
CA ARG A 658 23.51 -8.99 26.57
C ARG A 658 23.10 -9.65 25.26
N LEU A 659 22.99 -10.97 25.26
CA LEU A 659 22.63 -11.78 24.08
C LEU A 659 21.15 -12.20 24.12
N SER A 660 20.57 -12.48 22.95
CA SER A 660 19.23 -13.09 22.87
C SER A 660 19.29 -14.61 23.04
N GLU A 661 18.14 -15.27 23.23
CA GLU A 661 18.09 -16.71 23.53
C GLU A 661 18.64 -17.55 22.37
N GLY A 662 19.41 -18.60 22.70
CA GLY A 662 19.88 -19.61 21.75
C GLY A 662 18.80 -20.64 21.42
N MET A 663 18.82 -21.16 20.21
CA MET A 663 17.93 -22.22 19.71
C MET A 663 18.71 -23.53 19.63
N THR A 664 18.79 -24.22 20.77
CA THR A 664 19.66 -25.38 20.95
C THR A 664 18.98 -26.70 20.62
N ARG A 665 17.64 -26.75 20.72
CA ARG A 665 16.81 -27.94 20.50
C ARG A 665 15.79 -27.72 19.39
N SER A 666 15.27 -28.82 18.82
CA SER A 666 14.18 -28.76 17.83
C SER A 666 12.93 -28.06 18.37
N SER A 667 12.60 -28.23 19.65
CA SER A 667 11.48 -27.52 20.30
C SER A 667 11.66 -26.00 20.27
N ASP A 668 12.89 -25.50 20.44
CA ASP A 668 13.17 -24.06 20.41
C ASP A 668 12.91 -23.49 19.01
N ILE A 669 13.31 -24.23 17.96
CA ILE A 669 13.06 -23.86 16.56
C ILE A 669 11.55 -23.83 16.28
N ILE A 670 10.81 -24.85 16.72
CA ILE A 670 9.35 -24.94 16.52
C ILE A 670 8.62 -23.82 17.28
N ASP A 671 9.02 -23.54 18.52
CA ASP A 671 8.43 -22.46 19.32
C ASP A 671 8.63 -21.09 18.66
N VAL A 672 9.84 -20.80 18.19
CA VAL A 672 10.16 -19.56 17.48
C VAL A 672 9.43 -19.50 16.12
N PHE A 673 9.29 -20.63 15.42
CA PHE A 673 8.47 -20.71 14.21
C PHE A 673 7.00 -20.37 14.48
N ILE A 674 6.40 -20.93 15.54
CA ILE A 674 5.03 -20.58 15.94
C ILE A 674 4.93 -19.09 16.28
N ARG A 675 5.91 -18.53 16.99
CA ARG A 675 5.96 -17.10 17.29
C ARG A 675 6.06 -16.22 16.04
N LEU A 676 6.83 -16.63 15.04
CA LEU A 676 6.91 -15.95 13.75
C LEU A 676 5.55 -15.91 13.03
N LEU A 677 4.75 -16.98 13.14
CA LEU A 677 3.39 -17.01 12.59
C LEU A 677 2.47 -15.99 13.28
N ILE A 678 2.62 -15.76 14.59
CA ILE A 678 1.82 -14.77 15.35
C ILE A 678 2.00 -13.37 14.77
N TRP A 679 3.23 -13.03 14.40
CA TRP A 679 3.61 -11.73 13.87
C TRP A 679 3.22 -11.58 12.38
N ASN A 680 3.07 -12.68 11.63
CA ASN A 680 2.97 -12.64 10.17
C ASN A 680 1.57 -12.24 9.66
N LYS A 681 1.35 -10.94 9.46
CA LYS A 681 0.13 -10.39 8.81
C LYS A 681 0.22 -10.51 7.29
N ALA A 682 -0.07 -11.69 6.75
CA ALA A 682 -0.04 -11.93 5.30
C ALA A 682 -1.06 -11.09 4.49
N ASP A 683 -2.16 -10.64 5.13
CA ASP A 683 -3.33 -10.07 4.41
C ASP A 683 -3.36 -8.54 4.28
N ARG A 684 -2.39 -7.80 4.85
CA ARG A 684 -2.34 -6.33 4.73
C ARG A 684 -0.97 -5.89 4.24
N GLY A 685 -0.87 -5.60 2.94
CA GLY A 685 0.37 -5.20 2.24
C GLY A 685 1.04 -3.90 2.70
N GLU A 686 0.72 -3.38 3.89
CA GLU A 686 1.18 -2.08 4.40
C GLU A 686 2.27 -2.17 5.48
N ALA A 687 2.40 -3.29 6.20
CA ALA A 687 3.41 -3.41 7.25
C ALA A 687 4.78 -3.81 6.68
N LEU A 688 5.62 -2.83 6.32
CA LEU A 688 6.99 -3.01 5.80
C LEU A 688 7.85 -4.00 6.63
N ASN A 689 7.56 -4.13 7.92
CA ASN A 689 8.34 -4.86 8.91
C ASN A 689 7.64 -6.15 9.38
N SER A 690 7.11 -6.97 8.46
CA SER A 690 6.61 -8.32 8.78
C SER A 690 7.62 -9.39 8.35
N PRO A 691 7.64 -10.58 8.97
CA PRO A 691 8.53 -11.68 8.58
C PRO A 691 8.43 -12.02 7.08
N GLY A 692 7.22 -12.09 6.54
CA GLY A 692 6.99 -12.34 5.11
C GLY A 692 7.61 -11.26 4.22
N ASN A 693 7.51 -9.98 4.60
CA ASN A 693 8.12 -8.88 3.85
C ASN A 693 9.65 -8.89 3.94
N ILE A 694 10.23 -9.28 5.09
CA ILE A 694 11.67 -9.47 5.24
C ILE A 694 12.17 -10.58 4.31
N ILE A 695 11.47 -11.72 4.25
CA ILE A 695 11.78 -12.82 3.32
C ILE A 695 11.69 -12.34 1.86
N ARG A 696 10.63 -11.59 1.52
CA ARG A 696 10.46 -11.04 0.18
C ARG A 696 11.59 -10.06 -0.18
N LYS A 697 12.03 -9.22 0.77
CA LYS A 697 13.17 -8.31 0.63
C LYS A 697 14.45 -9.10 0.37
N LEU A 698 14.80 -10.05 1.25
CA LEU A 698 15.95 -10.93 1.11
C LEU A 698 15.93 -11.70 -0.23
N SER A 699 14.78 -12.25 -0.61
CA SER A 699 14.62 -12.95 -1.89
C SER A 699 14.69 -12.01 -3.09
N SER A 700 14.42 -10.72 -2.93
CA SER A 700 14.56 -9.73 -4.01
C SER A 700 16.01 -9.26 -4.17
N THR A 701 16.72 -9.07 -3.06
CA THR A 701 18.11 -8.59 -3.00
C THR A 701 19.12 -9.69 -3.33
N HIS A 702 18.93 -10.88 -2.74
CA HIS A 702 19.85 -12.02 -2.82
C HIS A 702 19.22 -13.24 -3.52
N GLY A 703 18.09 -13.07 -4.21
CA GLY A 703 17.52 -14.11 -5.09
C GLY A 703 18.03 -13.99 -6.52
N LYS A 704 17.54 -14.88 -7.40
CA LYS A 704 17.87 -14.83 -8.83
C LYS A 704 17.37 -13.52 -9.43
N SER A 705 18.22 -12.84 -10.19
CA SER A 705 17.85 -11.63 -10.92
C SER A 705 16.71 -11.92 -11.88
N LEU A 706 15.63 -11.14 -11.78
CA LEU A 706 14.48 -11.24 -12.67
C LEU A 706 14.59 -10.16 -13.75
N VAL A 707 14.39 -10.54 -15.01
CA VAL A 707 14.23 -9.62 -16.14
C VAL A 707 12.77 -9.14 -16.18
N SER A 708 12.59 -7.82 -16.20
CA SER A 708 11.28 -7.17 -16.32
C SER A 708 10.52 -7.63 -17.57
N GLY A 709 9.18 -7.73 -17.48
CA GLY A 709 8.30 -8.11 -18.60
C GLY A 709 8.17 -9.62 -18.84
N ARG A 710 8.76 -10.47 -17.99
CA ARG A 710 8.60 -11.93 -18.05
C ARG A 710 7.82 -12.44 -16.84
N SER A 711 6.93 -13.40 -17.06
CA SER A 711 6.26 -14.16 -16.01
C SER A 711 7.15 -15.33 -15.58
N TYR A 712 7.49 -15.38 -14.29
CA TYR A 712 8.31 -16.46 -13.73
C TYR A 712 7.40 -17.36 -12.90
N MET A 713 7.23 -18.62 -13.32
CA MET A 713 6.60 -19.63 -12.47
C MET A 713 7.64 -20.18 -11.48
N GLY A 714 7.56 -19.71 -10.23
CA GLY A 714 8.35 -20.20 -9.10
C GLY A 714 9.81 -19.73 -9.02
N ARG A 715 10.19 -19.15 -7.87
CA ARG A 715 11.55 -19.04 -7.25
C ARG A 715 11.81 -17.79 -6.41
N ARG A 716 10.84 -16.87 -6.27
CA ARG A 716 10.92 -15.86 -5.21
C ARG A 716 10.12 -16.34 -4.02
N LEU A 717 10.77 -16.34 -2.86
CA LEU A 717 10.12 -16.59 -1.59
C LEU A 717 9.21 -15.38 -1.31
N GLY A 718 7.92 -15.64 -1.15
CA GLY A 718 6.86 -14.67 -0.95
C GLY A 718 6.40 -14.57 0.51
N GLY A 719 6.65 -15.59 1.33
CA GLY A 719 6.29 -15.59 2.75
C GLY A 719 7.00 -16.65 3.59
N ILE A 720 6.63 -16.74 4.88
CA ILE A 720 7.18 -17.75 5.81
C ILE A 720 6.88 -19.17 5.31
N GLU A 721 5.71 -19.40 4.71
CA GLU A 721 5.27 -20.70 4.22
C GLU A 721 6.26 -21.32 3.22
N ASP A 722 6.93 -20.48 2.43
CA ASP A 722 7.94 -20.93 1.46
C ASP A 722 9.25 -21.41 2.11
N LEU A 723 9.50 -21.05 3.39
CA LEU A 723 10.67 -21.46 4.17
C LEU A 723 10.41 -22.69 5.05
N ILE A 724 9.20 -23.24 5.07
CA ILE A 724 8.87 -24.44 5.86
C ILE A 724 9.84 -25.60 5.61
N PRO A 725 10.27 -25.91 4.37
CA PRO A 725 11.27 -26.97 4.15
C PRO A 725 12.61 -26.70 4.85
N GLN A 726 13.08 -25.45 4.86
CA GLN A 726 14.34 -25.09 5.52
C GLN A 726 14.20 -25.08 7.04
N ILE A 727 13.04 -24.67 7.57
CA ILE A 727 12.76 -24.77 9.00
C ILE A 727 12.75 -26.24 9.44
N ALA A 728 12.19 -27.14 8.62
CA ALA A 728 12.26 -28.58 8.85
C ALA A 728 13.71 -29.10 8.90
N GLU A 729 14.58 -28.66 7.98
CA GLU A 729 16.01 -29.00 8.03
C GLU A 729 16.69 -28.50 9.31
N LEU A 730 16.39 -27.28 9.74
CA LEU A 730 16.92 -26.71 10.99
C LEU A 730 16.46 -27.47 12.24
N CYS A 731 15.21 -27.94 12.26
CA CYS A 731 14.70 -28.78 13.34
C CYS A 731 15.48 -30.10 13.45
N ILE A 732 15.81 -30.72 12.32
CA ILE A 732 16.61 -31.96 12.28
C ILE A 732 18.06 -31.69 12.70
N LEU A 733 18.63 -30.56 12.27
CA LEU A 733 19.98 -30.13 12.67
C LEU A 733 20.10 -30.02 14.20
N ARG A 734 19.11 -29.42 14.87
CA ARG A 734 19.06 -29.24 16.33
C ARG A 734 18.33 -30.37 17.07
N CYS A 735 18.18 -31.55 16.46
CA CYS A 735 17.61 -32.70 17.13
C CYS A 735 18.53 -33.20 18.24
N GLY A 736 18.07 -33.08 19.49
CA GLY A 736 18.71 -33.66 20.67
C GLY A 736 18.22 -35.07 20.98
N ASP A 737 18.70 -35.61 22.11
CA ASP A 737 18.33 -36.96 22.58
C ASP A 737 16.97 -37.03 23.28
N ALA A 738 16.54 -35.92 23.90
CA ALA A 738 15.22 -35.78 24.50
C ALA A 738 14.58 -34.50 23.95
N ASN A 739 13.53 -34.68 23.16
CA ASN A 739 12.76 -33.62 22.53
C ASN A 739 11.30 -33.79 22.97
N SER A 740 10.75 -32.81 23.68
CA SER A 740 9.34 -32.73 24.05
C SER A 740 8.86 -31.31 23.85
N VAL A 741 7.54 -31.10 23.78
CA VAL A 741 6.97 -29.75 23.74
C VAL A 741 7.47 -28.90 24.92
N SER A 742 7.83 -27.64 24.66
CA SER A 742 8.41 -26.80 25.69
C SER A 742 7.39 -26.42 26.78
N PRO A 743 7.83 -26.22 28.04
CA PRO A 743 6.96 -25.74 29.10
C PRO A 743 6.35 -24.35 28.80
N LYS A 744 7.08 -23.50 28.07
CA LYS A 744 6.61 -22.17 27.65
C LYS A 744 5.43 -22.31 26.70
N MET A 745 5.51 -23.19 25.70
CA MET A 745 4.42 -23.40 24.74
C MET A 745 3.18 -23.98 25.41
N ASN A 746 3.35 -24.96 26.32
CA ASN A 746 2.25 -25.49 27.11
C ASN A 746 1.50 -24.39 27.89
N ALA A 747 2.24 -23.46 28.51
CA ALA A 747 1.63 -22.32 29.22
C ALA A 747 0.94 -21.34 28.26
N ILE A 748 1.51 -21.07 27.08
CA ILE A 748 0.92 -20.19 26.05
C ILE A 748 -0.42 -20.75 25.58
N VAL A 749 -0.47 -22.03 25.21
CA VAL A 749 -1.70 -22.66 24.73
C VAL A 749 -2.75 -22.68 25.84
N ALA A 750 -2.37 -23.02 27.07
CA ALA A 750 -3.30 -23.01 28.21
C ALA A 750 -3.83 -21.61 28.61
N SER A 751 -3.19 -20.52 28.17
CA SER A 751 -3.53 -19.15 28.60
C SER A 751 -4.74 -18.54 27.91
N ASN A 752 -5.27 -19.16 26.84
CA ASN A 752 -6.36 -18.63 26.01
C ASN A 752 -6.11 -17.23 25.42
N LEU A 753 -4.84 -16.80 25.31
CA LEU A 753 -4.48 -15.49 24.71
C LEU A 753 -4.58 -15.48 23.18
N LEU A 754 -4.51 -16.64 22.55
CA LEU A 754 -4.46 -16.77 21.10
C LEU A 754 -5.87 -16.82 20.50
N SER A 755 -6.08 -16.12 19.38
CA SER A 755 -7.35 -16.17 18.66
C SER A 755 -7.53 -17.54 17.99
N PHE A 756 -8.79 -17.94 17.80
CA PHE A 756 -9.09 -19.21 17.12
C PHE A 756 -8.51 -19.29 15.71
N GLN A 757 -8.63 -18.21 14.93
CA GLN A 757 -8.05 -18.14 13.58
C GLN A 757 -6.53 -18.38 13.60
N PHE A 758 -5.83 -17.86 14.62
CA PHE A 758 -4.41 -18.10 14.79
C PHE A 758 -4.09 -19.56 15.14
N LEU A 759 -4.87 -20.16 16.05
CA LEU A 759 -4.70 -21.58 16.41
C LEU A 759 -4.87 -22.48 15.17
N GLU A 760 -5.89 -22.23 14.34
CA GLU A 760 -6.09 -22.99 13.11
C GLU A 760 -4.97 -22.77 12.08
N GLN A 761 -4.48 -21.54 11.94
CA GLN A 761 -3.35 -21.24 11.07
C GLN A 761 -2.07 -21.94 11.56
N THR A 762 -1.88 -22.02 12.87
CA THR A 762 -0.75 -22.73 13.49
C THR A 762 -0.84 -24.21 13.20
N VAL A 763 -2.00 -24.85 13.39
CA VAL A 763 -2.22 -26.27 13.05
C VAL A 763 -1.94 -26.51 11.57
N ARG A 764 -2.48 -25.68 10.66
CA ARG A 764 -2.22 -25.80 9.21
C ARG A 764 -0.73 -25.72 8.85
N ASN A 765 0.01 -24.79 9.47
CA ASN A 765 1.44 -24.63 9.24
C ASN A 765 2.28 -25.74 9.87
N LEU A 766 1.92 -26.21 11.07
CA LEU A 766 2.56 -27.37 11.70
C LEU A 766 2.33 -28.65 10.89
N SER A 767 1.14 -28.87 10.34
CA SER A 767 0.87 -29.99 9.43
C SER A 767 1.69 -29.89 8.15
N SER A 768 1.88 -28.68 7.64
CA SER A 768 2.75 -28.44 6.47
C SER A 768 4.22 -28.70 6.80
N LEU A 769 4.67 -28.31 7.99
CA LEU A 769 6.01 -28.61 8.51
C LEU A 769 6.21 -30.12 8.70
N HIS A 770 5.24 -30.83 9.26
CA HIS A 770 5.25 -32.28 9.41
C HIS A 770 5.37 -32.99 8.05
N ASN A 771 4.55 -32.56 7.09
CA ASN A 771 4.61 -33.06 5.72
C ASN A 771 5.95 -32.77 5.05
N ALA A 772 6.56 -31.61 5.31
CA ALA A 772 7.89 -31.28 4.80
C ALA A 772 8.95 -32.22 5.39
N ILE A 773 8.96 -32.44 6.71
CA ILE A 773 9.87 -33.37 7.38
C ILE A 773 9.76 -34.78 6.80
N ASN A 774 8.54 -35.29 6.61
CA ASN A 774 8.31 -36.63 6.09
C ASN A 774 8.79 -36.78 4.62
N LYS A 775 8.82 -35.69 3.86
CA LYS A 775 9.33 -35.65 2.48
C LYS A 775 10.84 -35.43 2.39
N LEU A 776 11.50 -34.98 3.47
CA LEU A 776 12.94 -34.76 3.46
C LEU A 776 13.68 -36.08 3.28
N THR A 777 14.59 -36.10 2.30
CA THR A 777 15.53 -37.19 2.04
C THR A 777 16.89 -36.96 2.67
N CYS A 778 17.24 -35.70 2.94
CA CYS A 778 18.44 -35.25 3.63
C CYS A 778 18.14 -33.91 4.34
N ALA A 779 19.03 -33.46 5.23
CA ALA A 779 18.95 -32.14 5.86
C ALA A 779 20.31 -31.45 5.89
N ALA A 780 20.32 -30.12 5.89
CA ALA A 780 21.56 -29.35 5.90
C ALA A 780 22.44 -29.66 7.11
N PHE A 781 23.71 -29.95 6.84
CA PHE A 781 24.77 -30.20 7.83
C PHE A 781 24.50 -31.38 8.77
N VAL A 782 23.65 -32.32 8.35
CA VAL A 782 23.38 -33.58 9.07
C VAL A 782 23.91 -34.74 8.24
N ALA A 783 24.66 -35.64 8.87
CA ALA A 783 25.19 -36.83 8.21
C ALA A 783 24.07 -37.84 7.92
N ASP A 784 24.17 -38.52 6.77
CA ASP A 784 23.14 -39.43 6.25
C ASP A 784 22.86 -40.63 7.17
N ASP A 785 23.87 -41.06 7.95
CA ASP A 785 23.79 -42.18 8.88
C ASP A 785 22.88 -41.92 10.08
N VAL A 786 22.84 -40.67 10.57
CA VAL A 786 22.01 -40.26 11.73
C VAL A 786 20.71 -39.57 11.29
N PHE A 787 20.60 -39.18 10.01
CA PHE A 787 19.46 -38.42 9.48
C PHE A 787 18.10 -39.12 9.70
N THR A 788 18.00 -40.41 9.37
CA THR A 788 16.72 -41.14 9.43
C THR A 788 16.16 -41.20 10.87
N GLU A 789 17.04 -41.42 11.85
CA GLU A 789 16.67 -41.46 13.26
C GLU A 789 16.22 -40.07 13.74
N LYS A 790 16.99 -39.02 13.44
CA LYS A 790 16.64 -37.64 13.82
C LYS A 790 15.34 -37.19 13.17
N ARG A 791 15.12 -37.53 11.89
CA ARG A 791 13.88 -37.21 11.17
C ARG A 791 12.66 -37.81 11.88
N GLN A 792 12.74 -39.07 12.31
CA GLN A 792 11.64 -39.71 13.04
C GLN A 792 11.37 -39.02 14.38
N ARG A 793 12.41 -38.78 15.18
CA ARG A 793 12.26 -38.08 16.48
C ARG A 793 11.62 -36.70 16.34
N VAL A 794 12.00 -35.93 15.32
CA VAL A 794 11.39 -34.60 15.06
C VAL A 794 9.97 -34.73 14.52
N SER A 795 9.68 -35.73 13.68
CA SER A 795 8.31 -36.02 13.25
C SER A 795 7.40 -36.31 14.44
N ASP A 796 7.85 -37.14 15.38
CA ASP A 796 7.10 -37.47 16.60
C ASP A 796 6.88 -36.21 17.46
N LEU A 797 7.91 -35.37 17.61
CA LEU A 797 7.80 -34.09 18.31
C LEU A 797 6.74 -33.17 17.67
N ILE A 798 6.72 -33.02 16.33
CA ILE A 798 5.70 -32.18 15.67
C ILE A 798 4.31 -32.75 15.88
N GLN A 799 4.16 -34.08 15.91
CA GLN A 799 2.89 -34.71 16.24
C GLN A 799 2.45 -34.32 17.67
N GLU A 800 3.36 -34.30 18.66
CA GLU A 800 3.03 -33.80 20.00
C GLU A 800 2.54 -32.35 20.00
N TYR A 801 3.17 -31.47 19.20
CA TYR A 801 2.69 -30.09 19.03
C TYR A 801 1.30 -30.05 18.36
N LEU A 802 1.08 -30.82 17.29
CA LEU A 802 -0.22 -30.89 16.62
C LEU A 802 -1.32 -31.36 17.58
N ASP A 803 -1.03 -32.39 18.38
CA ASP A 803 -1.95 -32.91 19.38
C ASP A 803 -2.23 -31.87 20.46
N LEU A 804 -1.22 -31.14 20.96
CA LEU A 804 -1.41 -30.05 21.93
C LEU A 804 -2.40 -28.99 21.43
N PHE A 805 -2.18 -28.48 20.21
CA PHE A 805 -3.03 -27.43 19.65
C PHE A 805 -4.44 -27.96 19.29
N THR A 806 -4.53 -29.15 18.69
CA THR A 806 -5.82 -29.74 18.31
C THR A 806 -6.66 -30.06 19.53
N ASN A 807 -6.10 -30.71 20.55
CA ASN A 807 -6.78 -30.99 21.80
C ASN A 807 -7.24 -29.70 22.50
N HIS A 808 -6.42 -28.64 22.49
CA HIS A 808 -6.81 -27.37 23.07
C HIS A 808 -7.98 -26.72 22.32
N ILE A 809 -7.93 -26.70 20.97
CA ILE A 809 -9.02 -26.22 20.13
C ILE A 809 -10.33 -26.99 20.43
N GLU A 810 -10.26 -28.31 20.46
CA GLU A 810 -11.42 -29.16 20.77
C GLU A 810 -12.00 -28.86 22.15
N GLN A 811 -11.16 -28.74 23.18
CA GLN A 811 -11.60 -28.42 24.54
C GLN A 811 -12.25 -27.04 24.64
N GLU A 812 -11.72 -26.04 23.91
CA GLU A 812 -12.30 -24.70 23.86
C GLU A 812 -13.65 -24.67 23.11
N ILE A 813 -13.80 -25.48 22.05
CA ILE A 813 -15.09 -25.69 21.36
C ILE A 813 -16.10 -26.35 22.31
N ILE A 814 -15.70 -27.41 23.01
CA ILE A 814 -16.57 -28.17 23.94
C ILE A 814 -17.06 -27.26 25.08
N LYS A 815 -16.20 -26.41 25.65
CA LYS A 815 -16.56 -25.51 26.76
C LYS A 815 -17.38 -24.29 26.33
N SER A 816 -17.39 -23.97 25.03
CA SER A 816 -18.04 -22.74 24.56
C SER A 816 -19.56 -22.89 24.47
N PRO A 817 -20.33 -21.93 25.01
CA PRO A 817 -21.78 -21.98 24.95
C PRO A 817 -22.29 -21.70 23.54
N VAL A 818 -23.39 -22.36 23.20
CA VAL A 818 -24.12 -22.11 21.95
C VAL A 818 -24.72 -20.71 22.00
N SER A 819 -24.58 -19.96 20.91
CA SER A 819 -25.08 -18.60 20.81
C SER A 819 -26.52 -18.57 20.30
N SER A 820 -27.45 -18.09 21.14
CA SER A 820 -28.84 -17.86 20.72
C SER A 820 -28.91 -16.88 19.54
N THR A 821 -28.10 -15.82 19.54
CA THR A 821 -28.10 -14.84 18.45
C THR A 821 -27.68 -15.41 17.09
N ILE A 822 -26.78 -16.41 17.07
CA ILE A 822 -26.38 -17.08 15.83
C ILE A 822 -27.50 -17.99 15.35
N LEU A 823 -28.14 -18.72 16.27
CA LEU A 823 -29.28 -19.58 15.94
C LEU A 823 -30.49 -18.78 15.42
N ASP A 824 -30.77 -17.62 16.02
CA ASP A 824 -31.83 -16.72 15.57
C ASP A 824 -31.57 -16.19 14.15
N ASN A 825 -30.33 -15.72 13.89
CA ASN A 825 -29.92 -15.28 12.55
C ASN A 825 -29.96 -16.42 11.53
N PHE A 826 -29.52 -17.62 11.92
CA PHE A 826 -29.58 -18.81 11.08
C PHE A 826 -31.03 -19.18 10.74
N GLY A 827 -31.94 -19.12 11.72
CA GLY A 827 -33.38 -19.30 11.54
C GLY A 827 -34.00 -18.28 10.60
N SER A 828 -33.66 -17.01 10.73
CA SER A 828 -34.12 -15.93 9.84
C SER A 828 -33.63 -16.12 8.40
N ILE A 829 -32.33 -16.38 8.18
CA ILE A 829 -31.77 -16.60 6.83
C ILE A 829 -32.42 -17.81 6.15
N ILE A 830 -32.61 -18.92 6.88
CA ILE A 830 -33.30 -20.10 6.34
C ILE A 830 -34.76 -19.76 6.02
N SER A 831 -35.46 -19.01 6.88
CA SER A 831 -36.85 -18.59 6.64
C SER A 831 -36.99 -17.73 5.39
N ASP A 832 -36.05 -16.83 5.13
CA ASP A 832 -36.01 -16.01 3.91
C ASP A 832 -35.85 -16.87 2.65
N PHE A 833 -34.84 -17.75 2.63
CA PHE A 833 -34.62 -18.68 1.51
C PHE A 833 -35.81 -19.63 1.31
N PHE A 834 -36.39 -20.11 2.40
CA PHE A 834 -37.56 -20.98 2.40
C PHE A 834 -38.76 -20.27 1.76
N THR A 835 -39.09 -19.05 2.20
CA THR A 835 -40.21 -18.27 1.66
C THR A 835 -40.04 -17.99 0.15
N GLN A 836 -38.83 -17.62 -0.28
CA GLN A 836 -38.54 -17.36 -1.69
C GLN A 836 -38.66 -18.60 -2.57
N LYS A 837 -38.37 -19.79 -2.04
CA LYS A 837 -38.40 -21.04 -2.81
C LYS A 837 -39.73 -21.79 -2.68
N LEU A 838 -40.47 -21.61 -1.58
CA LEU A 838 -41.73 -22.31 -1.34
C LEU A 838 -42.78 -21.94 -2.38
N SER A 839 -42.93 -20.65 -2.70
CA SER A 839 -43.86 -20.16 -3.74
C SER A 839 -43.54 -20.67 -5.15
N LYS A 840 -42.30 -21.12 -5.39
CA LYS A 840 -41.86 -21.72 -6.65
C LYS A 840 -42.10 -23.24 -6.72
N SER A 841 -42.47 -23.88 -5.61
CA SER A 841 -42.81 -25.29 -5.59
C SER A 841 -44.20 -25.50 -6.19
N ILE A 842 -44.34 -26.42 -7.15
CA ILE A 842 -45.56 -26.62 -7.94
C ILE A 842 -46.79 -26.81 -7.04
N LEU A 843 -46.72 -27.66 -6.01
CA LEU A 843 -47.87 -27.92 -5.12
C LEU A 843 -48.26 -26.71 -4.26
N PHE A 844 -47.29 -25.92 -3.82
CA PHE A 844 -47.57 -24.72 -3.03
C PHE A 844 -48.02 -23.55 -3.89
N SER A 845 -47.62 -23.52 -5.17
CA SER A 845 -48.11 -22.54 -6.15
C SER A 845 -49.60 -22.68 -6.49
N LEU A 846 -50.24 -23.78 -6.07
CA LEU A 846 -51.68 -24.00 -6.23
C LEU A 846 -52.52 -23.17 -5.25
N PHE A 847 -51.98 -22.78 -4.10
CA PHE A 847 -52.68 -21.94 -3.12
C PHE A 847 -52.71 -20.49 -3.59
N ASP A 848 -53.89 -19.86 -3.51
CA ASP A 848 -54.07 -18.46 -3.90
C ASP A 848 -53.38 -17.49 -2.93
N ASN A 849 -53.23 -17.88 -1.65
CA ASN A 849 -52.54 -17.08 -0.65
C ASN A 849 -51.65 -17.96 0.26
N ILE A 850 -50.38 -17.58 0.39
CA ILE A 850 -49.43 -18.18 1.34
C ILE A 850 -49.09 -17.11 2.37
N THR A 851 -49.54 -17.28 3.61
CA THR A 851 -49.41 -16.28 4.67
C THR A 851 -48.61 -16.79 5.86
N SER A 852 -47.87 -15.89 6.50
CA SER A 852 -47.05 -16.14 7.68
C SER A 852 -47.76 -15.54 8.90
N VAL A 853 -48.57 -16.35 9.59
CA VAL A 853 -49.53 -15.90 10.62
C VAL A 853 -49.60 -16.93 11.75
N PRO A 854 -49.92 -16.57 13.00
CA PRO A 854 -50.16 -17.55 14.06
C PRO A 854 -51.24 -18.56 13.65
N VAL A 855 -50.96 -19.85 13.81
CA VAL A 855 -51.89 -20.94 13.45
C VAL A 855 -52.54 -21.50 14.72
N GLU A 856 -53.86 -21.41 14.83
CA GLU A 856 -54.63 -21.91 16.01
C GLU A 856 -54.97 -23.41 15.91
N ASN A 857 -55.15 -23.95 14.69
CA ASN A 857 -55.46 -25.37 14.43
C ASN A 857 -54.53 -25.95 13.35
N SER A 858 -53.28 -26.27 13.71
CA SER A 858 -52.30 -26.81 12.76
C SER A 858 -52.68 -28.23 12.30
N ASN A 859 -52.79 -28.45 10.98
CA ASN A 859 -52.95 -29.78 10.40
C ASN A 859 -51.63 -30.39 9.90
N ILE A 860 -50.56 -29.59 9.80
CA ILE A 860 -49.19 -30.05 9.56
C ILE A 860 -48.35 -29.69 10.79
N LYS A 861 -47.71 -30.70 11.38
CA LYS A 861 -46.77 -30.52 12.49
C LYS A 861 -45.65 -31.55 12.39
N ARG A 862 -44.41 -31.08 12.34
CA ARG A 862 -43.24 -31.96 12.26
C ARG A 862 -42.02 -31.37 12.97
N SER A 863 -41.27 -32.26 13.61
CA SER A 863 -39.96 -31.95 14.20
C SER A 863 -38.86 -32.32 13.21
N VAL A 864 -37.89 -31.42 13.04
CA VAL A 864 -36.74 -31.56 12.15
C VAL A 864 -35.46 -31.40 12.97
N VAL A 865 -34.49 -32.27 12.69
CA VAL A 865 -33.19 -32.28 13.37
C VAL A 865 -32.08 -32.12 12.34
N PHE A 866 -31.16 -31.18 12.57
CA PHE A 866 -29.94 -31.01 11.77
C PHE A 866 -28.70 -31.18 12.64
N TYR A 867 -27.72 -31.94 12.18
CA TYR A 867 -26.41 -32.02 12.82
C TYR A 867 -25.47 -30.96 12.24
N ILE A 868 -24.83 -30.19 13.11
CA ILE A 868 -23.83 -29.16 12.76
C ILE A 868 -22.63 -29.25 13.70
N GLU A 869 -21.47 -28.79 13.25
CA GLU A 869 -20.30 -28.65 14.11
C GLU A 869 -20.54 -27.55 15.14
N LYS A 870 -20.25 -27.82 16.42
CA LYS A 870 -20.45 -26.90 17.55
C LYS A 870 -19.74 -25.56 17.34
N GLN A 871 -18.59 -25.57 16.66
CA GLN A 871 -17.84 -24.35 16.35
C GLN A 871 -18.66 -23.33 15.54
N ASP A 872 -19.54 -23.77 14.64
CA ASP A 872 -20.30 -22.89 13.75
C ASP A 872 -21.43 -22.14 14.49
N VAL A 873 -21.87 -22.66 15.63
CA VAL A 873 -23.00 -22.11 16.42
C VAL A 873 -22.55 -21.38 17.70
N THR A 874 -21.27 -21.06 17.81
CA THR A 874 -20.69 -20.35 18.97
C THR A 874 -20.22 -18.95 18.59
N ASN A 875 -20.37 -17.97 19.50
CA ASN A 875 -19.93 -16.59 19.25
C ASN A 875 -18.41 -16.45 19.09
N LYS A 876 -17.64 -17.37 19.67
CA LYS A 876 -16.18 -17.30 19.71
C LYS A 876 -15.53 -17.83 18.43
N PHE A 877 -16.19 -18.76 17.72
CA PHE A 877 -15.59 -19.51 16.62
C PHE A 877 -16.34 -19.40 15.30
N SER A 878 -17.54 -18.78 15.27
CA SER A 878 -18.37 -18.79 14.08
C SER A 878 -17.67 -18.19 12.86
N ARG A 879 -17.27 -19.09 11.96
CA ARG A 879 -17.13 -18.75 10.55
C ARG A 879 -18.53 -18.42 10.09
N LYS A 880 -18.71 -17.27 9.41
CA LYS A 880 -20.02 -16.91 8.84
C LYS A 880 -20.60 -18.15 8.17
N ILE A 881 -21.67 -18.69 8.72
CA ILE A 881 -22.41 -19.83 8.16
C ILE A 881 -22.99 -19.29 6.86
N HIS A 882 -22.23 -19.36 5.78
CA HIS A 882 -22.61 -18.83 4.47
C HIS A 882 -22.24 -19.88 3.45
N ARG A 883 -23.12 -20.87 3.28
CA ARG A 883 -23.20 -21.77 2.11
C ARG A 883 -24.20 -22.91 2.25
N PHE A 884 -24.71 -23.19 3.45
CA PHE A 884 -25.56 -24.37 3.69
C PHE A 884 -27.03 -24.01 3.91
N GLU A 885 -27.35 -22.76 4.23
CA GLU A 885 -28.69 -22.29 4.58
C GLU A 885 -29.68 -22.51 3.43
N GLU A 886 -29.26 -22.27 2.20
CA GLU A 886 -30.07 -22.50 0.99
C GLU A 886 -30.42 -23.99 0.79
N ASN A 887 -29.44 -24.88 1.01
CA ASN A 887 -29.66 -26.33 0.90
C ASN A 887 -30.57 -26.85 2.04
N ARG A 888 -30.43 -26.31 3.25
CA ARG A 888 -31.29 -26.63 4.39
C ARG A 888 -32.72 -26.16 4.15
N ALA A 889 -32.91 -24.95 3.64
CA ALA A 889 -34.23 -24.45 3.23
C ALA A 889 -34.88 -25.35 2.16
N SER A 890 -34.13 -25.79 1.15
CA SER A 890 -34.64 -26.75 0.15
C SER A 890 -35.02 -28.10 0.73
N THR A 891 -34.27 -28.61 1.72
CA THR A 891 -34.61 -29.85 2.43
C THR A 891 -35.93 -29.70 3.18
N LEU A 892 -36.12 -28.57 3.88
CA LEU A 892 -37.37 -28.26 4.60
C LEU A 892 -38.58 -28.16 3.66
N ILE A 893 -38.42 -27.59 2.46
CA ILE A 893 -39.49 -27.52 1.45
C ILE A 893 -39.94 -28.92 1.02
N ASN A 894 -39.00 -29.84 0.80
CA ASN A 894 -39.34 -31.21 0.43
C ASN A 894 -40.15 -31.91 1.54
N GLU A 895 -39.80 -31.69 2.81
CA GLU A 895 -40.58 -32.23 3.94
C GLU A 895 -42.00 -31.64 4.00
N HIS A 896 -42.15 -30.34 3.73
CA HIS A 896 -43.45 -29.68 3.63
C HIS A 896 -44.30 -30.23 2.47
N VAL A 897 -43.68 -30.51 1.32
CA VAL A 897 -44.34 -31.17 0.17
C VAL A 897 -44.86 -32.55 0.58
N LEU A 898 -44.04 -33.34 1.28
CA LEU A 898 -44.43 -34.68 1.74
C LEU A 898 -45.62 -34.62 2.71
N ASP A 899 -45.60 -33.69 3.65
CA ASP A 899 -46.69 -33.56 4.62
C ASP A 899 -47.99 -33.05 3.97
N LEU A 900 -47.90 -32.15 2.99
CA LEU A 900 -49.05 -31.71 2.20
C LEU A 900 -49.67 -32.87 1.40
N LEU A 901 -48.84 -33.70 0.75
CA LEU A 901 -49.30 -34.88 0.02
C LEU A 901 -49.99 -35.90 0.95
N ARG A 902 -49.46 -36.11 2.17
CA ARG A 902 -50.10 -36.94 3.20
C ARG A 902 -51.43 -36.39 3.67
N LEU A 903 -51.58 -35.06 3.74
CA LEU A 903 -52.87 -34.46 4.09
C LEU A 903 -53.88 -34.63 2.96
N LEU A 904 -53.47 -34.36 1.71
CA LEU A 904 -54.32 -34.53 0.53
C LEU A 904 -54.82 -35.99 0.40
N SER A 905 -53.96 -36.97 0.69
CA SER A 905 -54.35 -38.38 0.67
C SER A 905 -55.39 -38.76 1.73
N ARG A 906 -55.68 -37.91 2.73
CA ARG A 906 -56.73 -38.14 3.73
C ARG A 906 -58.04 -37.39 3.44
N GLN A 907 -58.07 -36.51 2.43
CA GLN A 907 -59.26 -35.69 2.13
C GLN A 907 -60.32 -36.47 1.32
N PRO A 908 -61.61 -36.25 1.57
CA PRO A 908 -62.68 -36.91 0.83
C PRO A 908 -62.74 -36.46 -0.63
N ALA A 909 -63.03 -37.41 -1.54
CA ALA A 909 -63.25 -37.15 -2.96
C ALA A 909 -64.72 -37.36 -3.36
N GLN A 910 -65.17 -36.62 -4.38
CA GLN A 910 -66.51 -36.70 -4.96
C GLN A 910 -66.73 -38.03 -5.70
N ARG A 911 -65.68 -38.56 -6.34
CA ARG A 911 -65.68 -39.84 -7.05
C ARG A 911 -64.43 -40.65 -6.73
N TYR A 912 -64.60 -41.96 -6.62
CA TYR A 912 -63.53 -42.93 -6.46
C TYR A 912 -63.51 -43.84 -7.68
N ILE A 913 -62.38 -43.91 -8.38
CA ILE A 913 -62.20 -44.74 -9.57
C ILE A 913 -61.05 -45.70 -9.33
N ASN A 914 -61.24 -46.98 -9.60
CA ASN A 914 -60.15 -47.95 -9.53
C ASN A 914 -59.36 -47.93 -10.85
N VAL A 915 -58.04 -47.91 -10.76
CA VAL A 915 -57.12 -48.02 -11.90
C VAL A 915 -56.10 -49.12 -11.63
N THR A 916 -55.60 -49.78 -12.67
CA THR A 916 -54.61 -50.87 -12.57
C THR A 916 -53.23 -50.47 -13.11
N SER A 917 -53.17 -49.41 -13.93
CA SER A 917 -51.93 -48.92 -14.53
C SER A 917 -51.95 -47.42 -14.81
N PHE A 918 -50.77 -46.84 -15.03
CA PHE A 918 -50.63 -45.43 -15.43
C PHE A 918 -51.29 -45.15 -16.80
N ALA A 919 -51.25 -46.08 -17.75
CA ALA A 919 -51.93 -45.93 -19.04
C ALA A 919 -53.46 -45.91 -18.88
N GLU A 920 -54.01 -46.72 -17.98
CA GLU A 920 -55.44 -46.68 -17.65
C GLU A 920 -55.82 -45.37 -16.96
N LEU A 921 -55.00 -44.91 -16.01
CA LEU A 921 -55.17 -43.60 -15.38
C LEU A 921 -55.23 -42.46 -16.41
N LEU A 922 -54.31 -42.45 -17.38
CA LEU A 922 -54.30 -41.46 -18.47
C LEU A 922 -55.56 -41.56 -19.35
N ASN A 923 -56.01 -42.76 -19.67
CA ASN A 923 -57.22 -42.94 -20.48
C ASN A 923 -58.47 -42.44 -19.76
N VAL A 924 -58.61 -42.75 -18.47
CA VAL A 924 -59.75 -42.30 -17.66
C VAL A 924 -59.75 -40.78 -17.51
N VAL A 925 -58.59 -40.15 -17.36
CA VAL A 925 -58.47 -38.69 -17.31
C VAL A 925 -58.76 -38.05 -18.67
N TYR A 926 -58.31 -38.66 -19.77
CA TYR A 926 -58.60 -38.19 -21.14
C TYR A 926 -60.12 -38.17 -21.43
N ASP A 927 -60.83 -39.20 -20.99
CA ASP A 927 -62.27 -39.37 -21.21
C ASP A 927 -63.17 -38.69 -20.15
N TYR A 928 -62.58 -37.98 -19.19
CA TYR A 928 -63.31 -37.29 -18.13
C TYR A 928 -64.00 -36.03 -18.66
N ASP A 929 -65.34 -36.05 -18.73
CA ASP A 929 -66.12 -35.00 -19.40
C ASP A 929 -66.15 -33.66 -18.62
N ASP A 930 -65.88 -33.66 -17.30
CA ASP A 930 -65.90 -32.47 -16.42
C ASP A 930 -64.50 -31.85 -16.17
N LEU A 931 -63.53 -32.09 -17.06
CA LEU A 931 -62.16 -31.58 -16.93
C LEU A 931 -62.11 -30.05 -17.18
N GLN A 932 -61.40 -29.31 -16.31
CA GLN A 932 -61.19 -27.86 -16.40
C GLN A 932 -59.70 -27.53 -16.63
N GLU A 933 -59.40 -26.34 -17.17
CA GLU A 933 -58.02 -25.91 -17.47
C GLU A 933 -57.15 -25.80 -16.21
N ASP A 934 -57.76 -25.51 -15.06
CA ASP A 934 -57.08 -25.42 -13.75
C ASP A 934 -57.11 -26.76 -12.98
N ASP A 935 -57.39 -27.88 -13.63
CA ASP A 935 -57.29 -29.20 -13.00
C ASP A 935 -55.84 -29.71 -12.99
N TYR A 936 -55.47 -30.34 -11.88
CA TYR A 936 -54.17 -30.95 -11.62
C TYR A 936 -54.35 -32.43 -11.26
N LEU A 937 -53.66 -33.30 -11.98
CA LEU A 937 -53.48 -34.70 -11.59
C LEU A 937 -52.20 -34.83 -10.76
N ILE A 938 -52.35 -35.16 -9.48
CA ILE A 938 -51.27 -35.38 -8.52
C ILE A 938 -51.04 -36.89 -8.38
N VAL A 939 -49.87 -37.36 -8.78
CA VAL A 939 -49.45 -38.76 -8.73
C VAL A 939 -48.21 -38.89 -7.85
N GLY A 940 -48.41 -39.42 -6.63
CA GLY A 940 -47.35 -39.62 -5.64
C GLY A 940 -46.82 -41.05 -5.52
N ASP A 941 -47.48 -42.00 -6.19
CA ASP A 941 -47.24 -43.44 -6.13
C ASP A 941 -45.99 -43.86 -6.94
N GLU A 942 -45.10 -44.62 -6.32
CA GLU A 942 -43.84 -45.06 -6.93
C GLU A 942 -44.06 -46.02 -8.11
N ARG A 943 -45.08 -46.89 -8.06
CA ARG A 943 -45.38 -47.84 -9.13
C ARG A 943 -45.92 -47.10 -10.37
N LEU A 944 -46.83 -46.16 -10.18
CA LEU A 944 -47.31 -45.29 -11.26
C LEU A 944 -46.21 -44.38 -11.81
N TRP A 945 -45.29 -43.90 -10.96
CA TRP A 945 -44.10 -43.16 -11.39
C TRP A 945 -43.18 -43.99 -12.30
N ASN A 946 -42.89 -45.24 -11.91
CA ASN A 946 -42.08 -46.15 -12.71
C ASN A 946 -42.75 -46.46 -14.05
N GLN A 947 -44.06 -46.75 -14.04
CA GLN A 947 -44.84 -46.96 -15.26
C GLN A 947 -44.94 -45.69 -16.12
N TYR A 948 -44.98 -44.51 -15.52
CA TYR A 948 -44.89 -43.23 -16.24
C TYR A 948 -43.54 -43.07 -16.92
N ASN A 949 -42.43 -43.40 -16.26
CA ASN A 949 -41.10 -43.32 -16.87
C ASN A 949 -40.97 -44.30 -18.04
N ASP A 950 -41.47 -45.52 -17.89
CA ASP A 950 -41.51 -46.53 -18.96
C ASP A 950 -42.42 -46.08 -20.11
N TYR A 951 -43.59 -45.50 -19.81
CA TYR A 951 -44.47 -44.89 -20.81
C TYR A 951 -43.72 -43.76 -21.54
N ARG A 952 -43.15 -42.81 -20.79
CA ARG A 952 -42.39 -41.66 -21.32
C ARG A 952 -41.24 -42.10 -22.23
N SER A 953 -40.44 -43.10 -21.85
CA SER A 953 -39.35 -43.60 -22.70
C SER A 953 -39.84 -44.29 -23.97
N ASN A 954 -41.02 -44.91 -23.93
CA ASN A 954 -41.58 -45.63 -25.08
C ASN A 954 -42.35 -44.74 -26.06
N THR A 955 -42.90 -43.59 -25.61
CA THR A 955 -43.71 -42.69 -26.47
C THR A 955 -42.92 -41.49 -27.03
N LEU A 956 -41.84 -41.03 -26.36
CA LEU A 956 -41.07 -39.86 -26.82
C LEU A 956 -40.03 -40.14 -27.92
N ASP A 957 -39.73 -41.40 -28.22
CA ASP A 957 -38.83 -41.80 -29.33
C ASP A 957 -39.58 -42.31 -30.58
N SER A 958 -40.93 -42.31 -30.60
CA SER A 958 -41.72 -42.77 -31.75
C SER A 958 -42.33 -41.61 -32.57
N VAL A 959 -41.64 -41.29 -33.65
CA VAL A 959 -42.04 -40.67 -34.94
C VAL A 959 -43.51 -40.23 -35.12
N GLU A 960 -43.65 -38.92 -35.43
CA GLU A 960 -44.71 -38.20 -36.15
C GLU A 960 -46.07 -38.90 -36.40
N GLY A 961 -47.13 -38.35 -35.80
CA GLY A 961 -48.49 -38.44 -36.38
C GLY A 961 -49.63 -38.94 -35.48
N LYS A 962 -49.43 -39.15 -34.17
CA LYS A 962 -50.53 -39.35 -33.22
C LYS A 962 -50.55 -38.22 -32.20
N GLU A 963 -51.74 -37.64 -31.96
CA GLU A 963 -51.92 -36.72 -30.83
C GLU A 963 -51.68 -37.47 -29.53
N ASP A 964 -50.51 -37.26 -28.93
CA ASP A 964 -50.14 -37.95 -27.71
C ASP A 964 -50.96 -37.41 -26.53
N LYS A 965 -51.46 -38.31 -25.68
CA LYS A 965 -52.33 -37.94 -24.55
C LYS A 965 -51.60 -37.12 -23.48
N LEU A 966 -50.27 -37.09 -23.54
CA LEU A 966 -49.39 -36.43 -22.60
C LEU A 966 -48.44 -35.51 -23.39
N PHE A 967 -48.39 -34.22 -23.06
CA PHE A 967 -47.62 -33.23 -23.81
C PHE A 967 -47.05 -32.15 -22.88
N TYR A 968 -46.07 -31.38 -23.37
CA TYR A 968 -45.58 -30.19 -22.69
C TYR A 968 -46.19 -28.95 -23.33
N ASP A 969 -46.63 -27.99 -22.52
CA ASP A 969 -47.05 -26.68 -23.03
C ASP A 969 -45.86 -25.74 -23.32
N GLU A 970 -46.13 -24.51 -23.77
CA GLU A 970 -45.12 -23.51 -24.10
C GLU A 970 -44.22 -23.13 -22.91
N GLU A 971 -44.71 -23.30 -21.68
CA GLU A 971 -43.98 -23.06 -20.44
C GLU A 971 -43.22 -24.32 -19.94
N ARG A 972 -43.23 -25.40 -20.73
CA ARG A 972 -42.69 -26.72 -20.39
C ARG A 972 -43.36 -27.40 -19.19
N ASN A 973 -44.61 -27.06 -18.89
CA ASN A 973 -45.40 -27.80 -17.92
C ASN A 973 -45.99 -29.04 -18.56
N LEU A 974 -45.91 -30.17 -17.85
CA LEU A 974 -46.44 -31.44 -18.32
C LEU A 974 -47.96 -31.45 -18.16
N LYS A 975 -48.69 -31.71 -19.25
CA LYS A 975 -50.16 -31.72 -19.29
C LYS A 975 -50.69 -33.01 -19.91
N ILE A 976 -51.89 -33.39 -19.47
CA ILE A 976 -52.68 -34.48 -20.04
C ILE A 976 -53.81 -33.85 -20.85
N ARG A 977 -53.96 -34.31 -22.09
CA ARG A 977 -55.03 -33.87 -23.00
C ARG A 977 -56.35 -34.52 -22.58
N GLY A 978 -57.41 -33.72 -22.44
CA GLY A 978 -58.78 -34.22 -22.34
C GLY A 978 -59.56 -33.94 -23.63
N LYS A 979 -60.82 -34.39 -23.70
CA LYS A 979 -61.70 -34.19 -24.88
C LYS A 979 -61.92 -32.71 -25.25
N ALA A 980 -61.95 -31.81 -24.26
CA ALA A 980 -62.25 -30.38 -24.46
C ALA A 980 -61.21 -29.43 -23.83
N LYS A 981 -60.70 -29.77 -22.65
CA LYS A 981 -59.68 -29.02 -21.91
C LYS A 981 -58.56 -29.97 -21.48
N SER A 982 -57.37 -29.43 -21.21
CA SER A 982 -56.21 -30.18 -20.68
C SER A 982 -56.04 -29.96 -19.18
N CYS A 983 -55.51 -30.95 -18.46
CA CYS A 983 -55.14 -30.82 -17.04
C CYS A 983 -53.62 -30.92 -16.86
N SER A 984 -53.08 -30.28 -15.83
CA SER A 984 -51.65 -30.31 -15.50
C SER A 984 -51.30 -31.57 -14.71
N LEU A 985 -50.12 -32.14 -14.96
CA LEU A 985 -49.65 -33.36 -14.30
C LEU A 985 -48.50 -33.05 -13.34
N TYR A 986 -48.72 -33.31 -12.06
CA TYR A 986 -47.66 -33.40 -11.06
C TYR A 986 -47.41 -34.87 -10.73
N ILE A 987 -46.29 -35.42 -11.20
CA ILE A 987 -45.91 -36.81 -10.98
C ILE A 987 -44.51 -36.85 -10.37
N ARG A 988 -44.37 -37.52 -9.20
CA ARG A 988 -43.08 -37.73 -8.52
C ARG A 988 -43.20 -38.88 -7.50
N PRO A 989 -42.19 -39.75 -7.35
CA PRO A 989 -42.25 -40.87 -6.42
C PRO A 989 -41.98 -40.34 -5.01
N HIS A 990 -43.02 -40.24 -4.20
CA HIS A 990 -42.87 -39.78 -2.81
C HIS A 990 -43.29 -40.87 -1.81
N PHE A 991 -44.13 -41.82 -2.22
CA PHE A 991 -44.70 -42.86 -1.35
C PHE A 991 -45.01 -44.16 -2.11
N ASP A 992 -45.04 -45.29 -1.39
CA ASP A 992 -45.39 -46.61 -1.93
C ASP A 992 -46.89 -46.78 -2.26
N ALA A 993 -47.76 -45.91 -1.74
CA ALA A 993 -49.21 -45.99 -1.96
C ALA A 993 -49.92 -44.66 -1.64
N ILE A 994 -49.86 -43.68 -2.55
CA ILE A 994 -50.81 -42.56 -2.54
C ILE A 994 -51.71 -42.70 -3.77
N ASP A 995 -53.02 -42.74 -3.53
CA ASP A 995 -54.03 -42.66 -4.58
C ASP A 995 -53.74 -41.45 -5.49
N ALA A 996 -53.79 -41.62 -6.82
CA ALA A 996 -53.65 -40.46 -7.71
C ALA A 996 -54.89 -39.57 -7.56
N LEU A 997 -54.71 -38.25 -7.49
CA LEU A 997 -55.78 -37.30 -7.18
C LEU A 997 -55.96 -36.32 -8.33
N LEU A 998 -57.18 -36.18 -8.86
CA LEU A 998 -57.55 -35.10 -9.75
C LEU A 998 -58.21 -33.99 -8.93
N VAL A 999 -57.57 -32.83 -8.89
CA VAL A 999 -57.93 -31.71 -8.02
C VAL A 999 -57.97 -30.42 -8.85
N ASN A 1000 -58.96 -29.56 -8.66
CA ASN A 1000 -58.96 -28.24 -9.28
C ASN A 1000 -58.16 -27.25 -8.44
N LYS A 1001 -57.47 -26.29 -9.05
CA LYS A 1001 -56.72 -25.25 -8.33
C LYS A 1001 -57.55 -24.55 -7.26
N ASN A 1002 -58.82 -24.25 -7.52
CA ASN A 1002 -59.72 -23.59 -6.56
C ASN A 1002 -59.95 -24.39 -5.25
N TYR A 1003 -59.57 -25.67 -5.22
CA TYR A 1003 -59.58 -26.48 -4.00
C TYR A 1003 -58.57 -25.98 -2.96
N PHE A 1004 -57.46 -25.37 -3.39
CA PHE A 1004 -56.38 -24.89 -2.54
C PHE A 1004 -56.64 -23.42 -2.15
N GLU A 1005 -57.22 -23.19 -0.96
CA GLU A 1005 -57.67 -21.86 -0.55
C GLU A 1005 -56.52 -21.04 0.04
N GLU A 1006 -55.97 -21.48 1.17
CA GLU A 1006 -54.90 -20.77 1.87
C GLU A 1006 -53.91 -21.75 2.51
N TYR A 1007 -52.62 -21.40 2.44
CA TYR A 1007 -51.58 -22.09 3.21
C TYR A 1007 -50.98 -21.14 4.24
N LYS A 1008 -51.22 -21.42 5.53
CA LYS A 1008 -50.69 -20.64 6.64
C LYS A 1008 -49.50 -21.34 7.25
N ILE A 1009 -48.44 -20.57 7.51
CA ILE A 1009 -47.24 -21.05 8.20
C ILE A 1009 -47.11 -20.26 9.48
N LYS A 1010 -46.92 -20.98 10.59
CA LYS A 1010 -46.66 -20.34 11.87
C LYS A 1010 -45.32 -19.61 11.81
N SER A 1011 -45.33 -18.33 12.12
CA SER A 1011 -44.12 -17.52 12.33
C SER A 1011 -44.18 -16.82 13.67
N GLU A 1012 -43.05 -16.79 14.37
CA GLU A 1012 -42.87 -16.05 15.60
C GLU A 1012 -41.73 -15.04 15.38
N ARG A 1013 -41.99 -13.73 15.58
CA ARG A 1013 -40.98 -12.65 15.46
C ARG A 1013 -40.20 -12.66 14.13
N ASP A 1014 -40.91 -12.74 13.01
CA ASP A 1014 -40.36 -12.72 11.63
C ASP A 1014 -39.49 -13.94 11.23
N SER A 1015 -39.34 -14.97 12.07
CA SER A 1015 -38.75 -16.26 11.71
C SER A 1015 -39.79 -17.39 11.70
N MET A 1016 -39.74 -18.26 10.69
CA MET A 1016 -40.58 -19.47 10.58
C MET A 1016 -39.93 -20.67 11.28
N PHE A 1017 -38.61 -20.68 11.37
CA PHE A 1017 -37.83 -21.76 11.99
C PHE A 1017 -37.05 -21.21 13.19
N ASN A 1018 -37.36 -21.74 14.37
CA ASN A 1018 -36.63 -21.45 15.60
C ASN A 1018 -35.87 -22.71 16.01
N PHE A 1019 -34.54 -22.59 16.07
CA PHE A 1019 -33.66 -23.72 16.35
C PHE A 1019 -33.22 -23.74 17.82
N ASN A 1020 -33.44 -24.87 18.48
CA ASN A 1020 -32.86 -25.19 19.78
C ASN A 1020 -31.70 -26.16 19.58
N ALA A 1021 -30.59 -25.93 20.29
CA ALA A 1021 -29.41 -26.77 20.21
C ALA A 1021 -29.35 -27.76 21.38
N GLU A 1022 -29.16 -29.04 21.07
CA GLU A 1022 -28.89 -30.12 22.02
C GLU A 1022 -27.54 -30.77 21.70
N GLU A 1023 -26.79 -31.14 22.73
CA GLU A 1023 -25.51 -31.85 22.55
C GLU A 1023 -25.77 -33.30 22.12
N VAL A 1024 -24.96 -33.80 21.19
CA VAL A 1024 -25.10 -35.16 20.70
C VAL A 1024 -24.33 -36.13 21.60
N ASP A 1025 -25.03 -37.11 22.15
CA ASP A 1025 -24.43 -38.14 23.00
C ASP A 1025 -23.26 -38.85 22.28
N GLY A 1026 -22.09 -38.87 22.94
CA GLY A 1026 -20.88 -39.48 22.42
C GLY A 1026 -20.12 -38.65 21.37
N LYS A 1027 -20.62 -37.46 20.99
CA LYS A 1027 -19.98 -36.56 20.01
C LYS A 1027 -20.02 -35.09 20.46
N PRO A 1028 -19.14 -34.66 21.39
CA PRO A 1028 -19.22 -33.34 22.03
C PRO A 1028 -18.87 -32.15 21.11
N LEU A 1029 -18.36 -32.42 19.90
CA LEU A 1029 -18.08 -31.43 18.85
C LEU A 1029 -19.24 -31.27 17.86
N GLU A 1030 -20.24 -32.15 17.90
CA GLU A 1030 -21.46 -32.05 17.08
C GLU A 1030 -22.64 -31.57 17.94
N ILE A 1031 -23.49 -30.73 17.36
CA ILE A 1031 -24.74 -30.26 17.97
C ILE A 1031 -25.90 -30.65 17.07
N ALA A 1032 -26.98 -31.14 17.69
CA ALA A 1032 -28.26 -31.34 17.06
C ALA A 1032 -29.10 -30.05 17.19
N LEU A 1033 -29.45 -29.46 16.05
CA LEU A 1033 -30.38 -28.34 15.97
C LEU A 1033 -31.79 -28.89 15.75
N HIS A 1034 -32.64 -28.73 16.75
CA HIS A 1034 -34.04 -29.10 16.73
C HIS A 1034 -34.88 -27.89 16.35
N SER A 1035 -35.71 -28.03 15.33
CA SER A 1035 -36.75 -27.05 15.00
C SER A 1035 -38.05 -27.79 14.79
N GLN A 1036 -39.15 -27.13 15.15
CA GLN A 1036 -40.50 -27.60 14.87
C GLN A 1036 -41.15 -26.60 13.93
N TYR A 1037 -41.82 -27.10 12.90
CA TYR A 1037 -42.69 -26.26 12.08
C TYR A 1037 -44.14 -26.70 12.21
N GLU A 1038 -45.03 -25.71 12.13
CA GLU A 1038 -46.47 -25.87 12.19
C GLU A 1038 -47.08 -25.10 11.00
N GLY A 1039 -47.94 -25.79 10.26
CA GLY A 1039 -48.65 -25.23 9.11
C GLY A 1039 -50.12 -25.64 9.10
N GLU A 1040 -50.93 -24.85 8.41
CA GLU A 1040 -52.33 -25.11 8.14
C GLU A 1040 -52.59 -25.00 6.63
N ALA A 1041 -52.89 -26.13 6.00
CA ALA A 1041 -53.40 -26.17 4.64
C ALA A 1041 -54.93 -26.14 4.67
N VAL A 1042 -55.54 -25.08 4.15
CA VAL A 1042 -57.00 -24.91 4.06
C VAL A 1042 -57.44 -25.33 2.67
N PHE A 1043 -58.42 -26.25 2.63
CA PHE A 1043 -58.97 -26.76 1.39
C PHE A 1043 -60.47 -26.45 1.28
N SER A 1044 -60.93 -26.03 0.11
CA SER A 1044 -62.33 -25.67 -0.15
C SER A 1044 -63.06 -26.79 -0.90
N GLY A 1045 -64.03 -27.44 -0.23
CA GLY A 1045 -64.86 -28.49 -0.84
C GLY A 1045 -64.25 -29.91 -0.82
N GLN A 1046 -64.45 -30.68 -1.89
CA GLN A 1046 -64.01 -32.08 -2.03
C GLN A 1046 -63.16 -32.26 -3.29
N ILE A 1047 -62.19 -33.19 -3.24
CA ILE A 1047 -61.37 -33.58 -4.39
C ILE A 1047 -62.28 -34.10 -5.52
N LYS A 1048 -62.04 -33.75 -6.79
CA LYS A 1048 -62.91 -34.17 -7.90
C LYS A 1048 -62.92 -35.69 -8.07
N VAL A 1049 -61.74 -36.30 -8.19
CA VAL A 1049 -61.60 -37.75 -8.37
C VAL A 1049 -60.40 -38.25 -7.60
N ARG A 1050 -60.58 -39.39 -6.93
CA ARG A 1050 -59.50 -40.18 -6.35
C ARG A 1050 -59.38 -41.50 -7.11
N PHE A 1051 -58.17 -41.77 -7.59
CA PHE A 1051 -57.84 -42.98 -8.32
C PHE A 1051 -57.14 -43.98 -7.40
N ILE A 1052 -57.83 -45.06 -7.05
CA ILE A 1052 -57.30 -46.11 -6.19
C ILE A 1052 -56.60 -47.15 -7.07
N LEU A 1053 -55.33 -47.40 -6.80
CA LEU A 1053 -54.56 -48.42 -7.52
C LEU A 1053 -54.95 -49.83 -7.03
N ARG A 1054 -55.51 -50.67 -7.89
CA ARG A 1054 -55.83 -52.06 -7.53
C ARG A 1054 -54.57 -52.93 -7.55
N ASN A 1055 -54.33 -53.63 -6.44
CA ASN A 1055 -53.36 -54.72 -6.39
C ASN A 1055 -53.99 -55.97 -7.01
N ASP A 1056 -53.50 -56.39 -8.17
CA ASP A 1056 -53.83 -57.71 -8.73
C ASP A 1056 -53.18 -58.82 -7.89
N SER A 1057 -53.87 -59.24 -6.83
CA SER A 1057 -53.75 -60.58 -6.26
C SER A 1057 -54.99 -60.95 -5.45
N VAL A 1058 -55.83 -61.82 -6.01
CA VAL A 1058 -56.90 -62.54 -5.31
C VAL A 1058 -56.30 -63.75 -4.58
N SER A 1059 -56.40 -63.78 -3.25
CA SER A 1059 -56.57 -64.98 -2.39
C SER A 1059 -56.85 -64.45 -0.98
N LEU A 1060 -57.95 -64.70 -0.27
CA LEU A 1060 -58.55 -65.99 0.08
C LEU A 1060 -60.00 -65.78 0.54
N GLN A 1061 -60.80 -66.83 0.40
CA GLN A 1061 -62.09 -67.00 1.06
C GLN A 1061 -62.00 -66.91 2.59
N SER A 1062 -63.14 -66.56 3.19
CA SER A 1062 -63.69 -67.04 4.46
C SER A 1062 -63.71 -66.09 5.66
N LEU A 1063 -64.95 -65.93 6.16
CA LEU A 1063 -65.40 -65.80 7.54
C LEU A 1063 -65.38 -64.42 8.23
N LEU A 1064 -66.58 -63.85 8.24
CA LEU A 1064 -67.31 -63.31 9.41
C LEU A 1064 -66.81 -63.80 10.78
N GLY A 1065 -66.87 -62.88 11.76
CA GLY A 1065 -66.85 -63.12 13.21
C GLY A 1065 -66.08 -62.00 13.92
N GLU A 1066 -66.75 -60.92 14.33
CA GLU A 1066 -67.29 -60.70 15.68
C GLU A 1066 -66.22 -60.46 16.78
N ASP A 1067 -66.47 -59.37 17.51
CA ASP A 1067 -66.11 -59.04 18.88
C ASP A 1067 -64.69 -58.55 19.27
N ALA A 1068 -64.67 -57.26 19.59
CA ALA A 1068 -64.31 -56.67 20.89
C ALA A 1068 -63.12 -57.24 21.68
N SER A 1069 -62.06 -56.42 21.79
CA SER A 1069 -61.52 -55.91 23.06
C SER A 1069 -60.55 -54.76 22.80
#